data_AF-A0A556CGS2-F1
#
_entry.id   AF-A0A556CGS2-F1
#
_cell.length_a   1.000
_cell.length_b   1.000
_cell.length_c   1.000
_cell.angle_alpha   90.00
_cell.angle_beta   90.00
_cell.angle_gamma   90.00
#
_symmetry.space_group_name_H-M   'P 1'
#
loop_
_entity.id
_entity.type
_entity.pdbx_description
1 polymer ?
#
loop_
_entity_poly.entity_id
_entity_poly.type
_entity_poly.pdbx_seq_one_letter_code
_entity_poly.pdbx_strand_id
1 'polypeptide(L)'
;MMKKYSVIAVASLLATNLLTFPSSSLAEIENKTRNSIEALPYIQSNEKSELQKQLESVKEKQIGLEKREEILKQQEDVFVTADKLKQKKEELLKQDGEHKVQLEEIQVQLDELKKQQEELEGKNPLQVKDSSEEKKTAEVKKQEELEEKNELEIKESNSQEEKALEELEEQKKKEELKKQQELKKQQEELQKQQEELKKQQLELGQKVKQELELKQKEEQTKQELELKQKEEQVKQELELKQKEEQVKQELELKQKEEQTKQELELKQKEEQEKREIELKQAISIMKAAPQSFPDVPSWAEESVYYLVNKQVISGMPDGTFASSRVLSRAEAATIMAKMLGLEVKEGEKPTFTDSQEHWATSYIAAVEKAGVIQGEGNGKFSPDGQMTRAAMAAMLVQAYQLDKKINNELPTLFTDVKDHWGEKFINILVSMGISSGVDGEHWQPDRSITRAEAAQLVAVTDKSKDNEVKVKKVNISKKFFAYNGPSLSSGIAKEYGPREVTVYEEREDGWIRIHTDAGFKWICLVEKKVNMNNNFLTYNEASLSSGISGEYAPQIVTVVEERGDNWIKIHTGLGYKWVCLIEKKVQIDRDFTTYDAPARSANILGYYGPQAVTVVEERGTWLRIRTYAGYQWLDTKKETKYLSKVFFAYDNPSFISRVSGKYAPQTVEVYGERNGGWIQIQTSNGLKWVNEGNVNRNQVILNVPSLYQFPELNNGCEVVSLQMLVEHQIGRSLNKVAFAFEMPFDQTKLKNYKTSSQIWGDPDVGFVGDVTGNTPGYSINPEPLKKLLDKYARGTNLTGNDLSVLEDYVRNGKPVVTWVTVALNNPRAITTWKTPAGKTIYARMNTHAVVLTGVDDNYVYYNDPFYGTKNVKVSKSSFASIYNQMGKKALSVD
;
A
#
# COMPACT_ATOMS: atom_id res chain seq x y z
N MET A 1 1.75 -2.97 34.65
CA MET A 1 2.29 -4.34 34.79
C MET A 1 1.44 -5.42 34.09
N MET A 2 0.10 -5.39 34.13
CA MET A 2 -0.72 -6.45 33.49
C MET A 2 -0.63 -6.53 31.96
N LYS A 3 -0.35 -5.44 31.23
CA LYS A 3 -0.08 -5.48 29.78
C LYS A 3 1.28 -6.11 29.40
N LYS A 4 2.26 -6.15 30.32
CA LYS A 4 3.56 -6.83 30.07
C LYS A 4 3.41 -8.35 30.10
N TYR A 5 2.58 -8.87 31.00
CA TYR A 5 2.35 -10.31 31.12
C TYR A 5 1.50 -10.88 29.99
N SER A 6 0.56 -10.13 29.41
CA SER A 6 -0.29 -10.65 28.33
C SER A 6 0.49 -10.90 27.04
N VAL A 7 1.43 -10.02 26.69
CA VAL A 7 2.21 -10.16 25.44
C VAL A 7 3.28 -11.26 25.59
N ILE A 8 3.93 -11.36 26.75
CA ILE A 8 4.91 -12.42 27.04
C ILE A 8 4.21 -13.78 27.17
N ALA A 9 3.03 -13.85 27.81
CA ALA A 9 2.25 -15.08 27.90
C ALA A 9 1.73 -15.54 26.53
N VAL A 10 1.29 -14.60 25.67
CA VAL A 10 0.85 -14.93 24.31
C VAL A 10 2.02 -15.39 23.43
N ALA A 11 3.20 -14.76 23.54
CA ALA A 11 4.41 -15.20 22.84
C ALA A 11 4.88 -16.58 23.32
N SER A 12 4.86 -16.84 24.64
CA SER A 12 5.20 -18.15 25.20
C SER A 12 4.17 -19.24 24.88
N LEU A 13 2.86 -18.93 24.83
CA LEU A 13 1.81 -19.87 24.43
C LEU A 13 1.89 -20.22 22.92
N LEU A 14 2.21 -19.24 22.07
CA LEU A 14 2.40 -19.46 20.64
C LEU A 14 3.64 -20.33 20.36
N ALA A 15 4.68 -20.22 21.18
CA ALA A 15 5.87 -21.06 21.08
C ALA A 15 5.68 -22.50 21.61
N THR A 16 4.67 -22.77 22.46
CA THR A 16 4.52 -24.09 23.12
C THR A 16 3.64 -25.10 22.37
N ASN A 17 2.86 -24.69 21.35
CA ASN A 17 2.01 -25.60 20.56
C ASN A 17 2.42 -25.67 19.07
N LEU A 18 3.67 -26.06 18.82
CA LEU A 18 4.33 -26.03 17.50
C LEU A 18 4.08 -27.27 16.60
N LEU A 19 3.01 -28.04 16.79
CA LEU A 19 2.75 -29.26 16.01
C LEU A 19 1.58 -29.17 15.02
N THR A 20 0.85 -28.05 14.96
CA THR A 20 -0.42 -27.98 14.19
C THR A 20 -0.54 -26.77 13.24
N PHE A 21 0.51 -25.98 13.03
CA PHE A 21 0.43 -24.73 12.29
C PHE A 21 0.98 -24.82 10.84
N PRO A 22 0.26 -24.34 9.82
CA PRO A 22 0.75 -24.28 8.43
C PRO A 22 1.92 -23.27 8.26
N SER A 23 2.77 -23.45 7.24
CA SER A 23 4.00 -22.65 7.00
C SER A 23 3.76 -21.13 6.98
N SER A 24 2.67 -20.71 6.33
CA SER A 24 2.24 -19.31 6.25
C SER A 24 1.95 -18.67 7.61
N SER A 25 1.40 -19.43 8.56
CA SER A 25 1.09 -18.95 9.90
C SER A 25 2.33 -18.81 10.78
N LEU A 26 3.37 -19.63 10.54
CA LEU A 26 4.65 -19.53 11.24
C LEU A 26 5.46 -18.30 10.81
N ALA A 27 5.46 -17.96 9.52
CA ALA A 27 6.06 -16.73 9.01
C ALA A 27 5.40 -15.46 9.61
N GLU A 28 4.08 -15.50 9.79
CA GLU A 28 3.34 -14.40 10.40
C GLU A 28 3.62 -14.27 11.90
N ILE A 29 3.76 -15.40 12.61
CA ILE A 29 4.18 -15.46 14.01
C ILE A 29 5.62 -14.95 14.14
N GLU A 30 6.53 -15.33 13.25
CA GLU A 30 7.92 -14.87 13.25
C GLU A 30 8.00 -13.34 13.08
N ASN A 31 7.29 -12.78 12.10
CA ASN A 31 7.24 -11.33 11.88
C ASN A 31 6.62 -10.57 13.06
N LYS A 32 5.50 -11.06 13.62
CA LYS A 32 4.88 -10.43 14.80
C LYS A 32 5.79 -10.49 16.03
N THR A 33 6.52 -11.59 16.22
CA THR A 33 7.45 -11.78 17.34
C THR A 33 8.68 -10.89 17.17
N ARG A 34 9.28 -10.81 15.97
CA ARG A 34 10.40 -9.92 15.65
C ARG A 34 10.05 -8.45 15.85
N ASN A 35 8.92 -8.01 15.31
CA ASN A 35 8.43 -6.64 15.47
C ASN A 35 8.16 -6.30 16.94
N SER A 36 7.68 -7.26 17.73
CA SER A 36 7.45 -7.08 19.16
C SER A 36 8.75 -6.97 19.98
N ILE A 37 9.81 -7.71 19.60
CA ILE A 37 11.14 -7.63 20.21
C ILE A 37 11.83 -6.29 19.87
N GLU A 38 11.67 -5.79 18.65
CA GLU A 38 12.25 -4.51 18.20
C GLU A 38 11.52 -3.28 18.75
N ALA A 39 10.21 -3.39 19.00
CA ALA A 39 9.38 -2.29 19.51
C ALA A 39 9.52 -2.00 21.02
N LEU A 40 10.29 -2.79 21.78
CA LEU A 40 10.41 -2.68 23.24
C LEU A 40 11.82 -2.24 23.70
N PRO A 41 12.06 -0.94 23.95
CA PRO A 41 13.37 -0.44 24.37
C PRO A 41 13.75 -0.70 25.84
N TYR A 42 12.90 -1.36 26.64
CA TYR A 42 13.07 -1.55 28.10
C TYR A 42 12.91 -3.02 28.58
N ILE A 43 13.50 -3.98 27.85
CA ILE A 43 13.60 -5.38 28.28
C ILE A 43 14.99 -5.61 28.91
N GLN A 44 15.05 -6.26 30.07
CA GLN A 44 16.34 -6.64 30.70
C GLN A 44 17.11 -7.61 29.77
N SER A 45 18.44 -7.52 29.72
CA SER A 45 19.28 -8.23 28.72
C SER A 45 19.03 -9.74 28.66
N ASN A 46 18.66 -10.37 29.78
CA ASN A 46 18.47 -11.82 29.89
C ASN A 46 17.15 -12.29 29.26
N GLU A 47 16.06 -11.52 29.38
CA GLU A 47 14.76 -11.85 28.76
C GLU A 47 14.80 -11.68 27.24
N LYS A 48 15.56 -10.70 26.75
CA LYS A 48 15.79 -10.50 25.31
C LYS A 48 16.57 -11.68 24.70
N SER A 49 17.54 -12.23 25.44
CA SER A 49 18.31 -13.40 24.99
C SER A 49 17.45 -14.67 24.91
N GLU A 50 16.51 -14.87 25.84
CA GLU A 50 15.63 -16.04 25.84
C GLU A 50 14.64 -16.00 24.66
N LEU A 51 14.04 -14.83 24.41
CA LEU A 51 13.14 -14.60 23.27
C LEU A 51 13.87 -14.71 21.91
N GLN A 52 15.12 -14.27 21.83
CA GLN A 52 15.94 -14.44 20.64
C GLN A 52 16.26 -15.92 20.35
N LYS A 53 16.53 -16.73 21.38
CA LYS A 53 16.72 -18.18 21.20
C LYS A 53 15.44 -18.89 20.74
N GLN A 54 14.28 -18.49 21.30
CA GLN A 54 12.99 -19.03 20.87
C GLN A 54 12.66 -18.65 19.42
N LEU A 55 12.96 -17.41 19.02
CA LEU A 55 12.78 -16.95 17.64
C LEU A 55 13.63 -17.76 16.65
N GLU A 56 14.87 -18.07 17.01
CA GLU A 56 15.76 -18.86 16.15
C GLU A 56 15.28 -20.31 16.01
N SER A 57 14.72 -20.90 17.07
CA SER A 57 14.08 -22.23 17.01
C SER A 57 12.85 -22.26 16.10
N VAL A 58 12.06 -21.18 16.04
CA VAL A 58 10.92 -21.06 15.12
C VAL A 58 11.38 -20.96 13.67
N LYS A 59 12.44 -20.19 13.39
CA LYS A 59 13.05 -20.09 12.05
C LYS A 59 13.55 -21.43 11.53
N GLU A 60 14.28 -22.19 12.35
CA GLU A 60 14.78 -23.50 11.95
C GLU A 60 13.63 -24.47 11.60
N LYS A 61 12.52 -24.43 12.35
CA LYS A 61 11.32 -25.22 12.06
C LYS A 61 10.60 -24.77 10.78
N GLN A 62 10.54 -23.46 10.52
CA GLN A 62 9.96 -22.93 9.28
C GLN A 62 10.75 -23.41 8.06
N ILE A 63 12.08 -23.32 8.10
CA ILE A 63 12.95 -23.82 7.03
C ILE A 63 12.73 -25.33 6.81
N GLY A 64 12.49 -26.09 7.88
CA GLY A 64 12.17 -27.52 7.79
C GLY A 64 10.81 -27.81 7.14
N LEU A 65 9.78 -27.01 7.43
CA LEU A 65 8.44 -27.15 6.85
C LEU A 65 8.36 -26.70 5.39
N GLU A 66 9.06 -25.62 5.03
CA GLU A 66 9.16 -25.17 3.63
C GLU A 66 9.83 -26.24 2.75
N LYS A 67 10.91 -26.86 3.24
CA LYS A 67 11.54 -28.02 2.57
C LYS A 67 10.58 -29.21 2.44
N ARG A 68 9.70 -29.42 3.42
CA ARG A 68 8.70 -30.50 3.37
C ARG A 68 7.59 -30.19 2.38
N GLU A 69 7.08 -28.96 2.31
CA GLU A 69 6.10 -28.55 1.30
C GLU A 69 6.66 -28.71 -0.12
N GLU A 70 7.94 -28.39 -0.32
CA GLU A 70 8.61 -28.60 -1.60
C GLU A 70 8.72 -30.09 -1.96
N ILE A 71 9.04 -30.97 -1.00
CA ILE A 71 9.06 -32.43 -1.20
C ILE A 71 7.65 -32.98 -1.45
N LEU A 72 6.63 -32.54 -0.72
CA LEU A 72 5.24 -32.97 -0.92
C LEU A 72 4.71 -32.57 -2.30
N LYS A 73 5.07 -31.38 -2.77
CA LYS A 73 4.73 -30.92 -4.13
C LYS A 73 5.43 -31.78 -5.19
N GLN A 74 6.70 -32.13 -4.98
CA GLN A 74 7.41 -33.06 -5.87
C GLN A 74 6.78 -34.46 -5.86
N GLN A 75 6.30 -34.94 -4.71
CA GLN A 75 5.55 -36.20 -4.63
C GLN A 75 4.20 -36.15 -5.36
N GLU A 76 3.48 -35.02 -5.27
CA GLU A 76 2.22 -34.81 -5.99
C GLU A 76 2.44 -34.79 -7.51
N ASP A 77 3.49 -34.10 -7.99
CA ASP A 77 3.85 -34.07 -9.41
C ASP A 77 4.22 -35.46 -9.95
N VAL A 78 4.97 -36.26 -9.16
CA VAL A 78 5.29 -37.65 -9.49
C VAL A 78 4.03 -38.51 -9.55
N PHE A 79 3.12 -38.37 -8.59
CA PHE A 79 1.85 -39.10 -8.55
C PHE A 79 0.96 -38.77 -9.76
N VAL A 80 0.77 -37.49 -10.07
CA VAL A 80 -0.01 -37.04 -11.23
C VAL A 80 0.58 -37.54 -12.54
N THR A 81 1.91 -37.55 -12.66
CA THR A 81 2.60 -38.04 -13.87
C THR A 81 2.46 -39.56 -14.01
N ALA A 82 2.57 -40.30 -12.91
CA ALA A 82 2.35 -41.75 -12.90
C ALA A 82 0.90 -42.11 -13.27
N ASP A 83 -0.09 -41.34 -12.80
CA ASP A 83 -1.50 -41.60 -13.09
C ASP A 83 -1.83 -41.37 -14.58
N LYS A 84 -1.27 -40.32 -15.18
CA LYS A 84 -1.36 -40.08 -16.63
C LYS A 84 -0.73 -41.21 -17.44
N LEU A 85 0.43 -41.72 -17.02
CA LEU A 85 1.09 -42.83 -17.70
C LEU A 85 0.32 -44.15 -17.55
N LYS A 86 -0.32 -44.40 -16.39
CA LYS A 86 -1.21 -45.55 -16.18
C LYS A 86 -2.45 -45.49 -17.06
N GLN A 87 -3.10 -44.33 -17.17
CA GLN A 87 -4.24 -44.15 -18.08
C GLN A 87 -3.82 -44.38 -19.54
N LYS A 88 -2.67 -43.81 -19.96
CA LYS A 88 -2.13 -44.04 -21.30
C LYS A 88 -1.80 -45.52 -21.56
N LYS A 89 -1.33 -46.24 -20.55
CA LYS A 89 -1.10 -47.69 -20.61
C LYS A 89 -2.41 -48.47 -20.79
N GLU A 90 -3.46 -48.11 -20.05
CA GLU A 90 -4.79 -48.73 -20.19
C GLU A 90 -5.44 -48.44 -21.56
N GLU A 91 -5.23 -47.26 -22.13
CA GLU A 91 -5.70 -46.92 -23.48
C GLU A 91 -4.98 -47.74 -24.55
N LEU A 92 -3.65 -47.88 -24.45
CA LEU A 92 -2.85 -48.68 -25.39
C LEU A 92 -3.14 -50.17 -25.28
N LEU A 93 -3.51 -50.68 -24.08
CA LEU A 93 -3.96 -52.06 -23.88
C LEU A 93 -5.32 -52.38 -24.51
N LYS A 94 -6.13 -51.36 -24.84
CA LYS A 94 -7.43 -51.51 -25.53
C LYS A 94 -7.30 -51.52 -27.05
N GLN A 95 -6.11 -51.27 -27.60
CA GLN A 95 -5.85 -51.24 -29.04
C GLN A 95 -5.27 -52.59 -29.52
N ASP A 96 -5.73 -53.07 -30.67
CA ASP A 96 -5.48 -54.42 -31.18
C ASP A 96 -4.02 -54.61 -31.63
N GLY A 97 -3.19 -55.22 -30.78
CA GLY A 97 -2.05 -56.06 -31.20
C GLY A 97 -0.69 -55.46 -31.61
N GLU A 98 -0.50 -54.14 -31.79
CA GLU A 98 0.78 -53.59 -32.34
C GLU A 98 1.51 -52.52 -31.50
N HIS A 99 1.29 -52.45 -30.18
CA HIS A 99 1.91 -51.42 -29.31
C HIS A 99 2.90 -51.94 -28.25
N LYS A 100 3.49 -53.12 -28.46
CA LYS A 100 4.34 -53.80 -27.46
C LYS A 100 5.55 -52.98 -27.00
N VAL A 101 6.22 -52.29 -27.93
CA VAL A 101 7.38 -51.44 -27.62
C VAL A 101 6.99 -50.22 -26.78
N GLN A 102 5.85 -49.59 -27.09
CA GLN A 102 5.36 -48.43 -26.34
C GLN A 102 4.87 -48.80 -24.93
N LEU A 103 4.30 -50.01 -24.77
CA LEU A 103 3.92 -50.54 -23.45
C LEU A 103 5.13 -50.86 -22.57
N GLU A 104 6.22 -51.37 -23.15
CA GLU A 104 7.49 -51.59 -22.43
C GLU A 104 8.15 -50.26 -22.05
N GLU A 105 8.17 -49.26 -22.94
CA GLU A 105 8.68 -47.91 -22.62
C GLU A 105 7.89 -47.23 -21.50
N ILE A 106 6.55 -47.31 -21.53
CA ILE A 106 5.70 -46.76 -20.45
C ILE A 106 5.93 -47.51 -19.14
N GLN A 107 6.16 -48.83 -19.17
CA GLN A 107 6.46 -49.59 -17.97
C GLN A 107 7.80 -49.17 -17.35
N VAL A 108 8.84 -48.95 -18.16
CA VAL A 108 10.13 -48.44 -17.69
C VAL A 108 9.98 -47.05 -17.05
N GLN A 109 9.20 -46.15 -17.67
CA GLN A 109 8.93 -44.82 -17.10
C GLN A 109 8.16 -44.90 -15.76
N LEU A 110 7.20 -45.84 -15.64
CA LEU A 110 6.48 -46.07 -14.39
C LEU A 110 7.39 -46.63 -13.29
N ASP A 111 8.33 -47.52 -13.63
CA ASP A 111 9.29 -48.07 -12.68
C ASP A 111 10.31 -47.00 -12.22
N GLU A 112 10.70 -46.10 -13.12
CA GLU A 112 11.58 -44.97 -12.79
C GLU A 112 10.90 -43.92 -11.91
N LEU A 113 9.63 -43.60 -12.18
CA LEU A 113 8.82 -42.75 -11.30
C LEU A 113 8.60 -43.40 -9.92
N LYS A 114 8.43 -44.73 -9.87
CA LYS A 114 8.33 -45.46 -8.60
C LYS A 114 9.62 -45.33 -7.79
N LYS A 115 10.78 -45.41 -8.45
CA LYS A 115 12.07 -45.19 -7.79
C LYS A 115 12.25 -43.75 -7.31
N GLN A 116 11.82 -42.75 -8.09
CA GLN A 116 11.82 -41.35 -7.68
C GLN A 116 10.90 -41.09 -6.47
N GLN A 117 9.74 -41.74 -6.44
CA GLN A 117 8.83 -41.69 -5.30
C GLN A 117 9.48 -42.27 -4.02
N GLU A 118 10.14 -43.42 -4.11
CA GLU A 118 10.88 -44.04 -2.99
C GLU A 118 12.04 -43.14 -2.50
N GLU A 119 12.75 -42.45 -3.41
CA GLU A 119 13.80 -41.49 -3.04
C GLU A 119 13.27 -40.22 -2.36
N LEU A 120 12.11 -39.72 -2.78
CA LEU A 120 11.44 -38.57 -2.17
C LEU A 120 10.86 -38.92 -0.79
N GLU A 121 10.31 -40.13 -0.63
CA GLU A 121 9.86 -40.66 0.66
C GLU A 121 11.02 -40.76 1.66
N GLY A 122 12.21 -41.19 1.21
CA GLY A 122 13.42 -41.25 2.04
C GLY A 122 14.00 -39.89 2.46
N LYS A 123 13.63 -38.79 1.79
CA LYS A 123 14.10 -37.42 2.09
C LYS A 123 13.15 -36.62 2.97
N ASN A 124 11.99 -37.16 3.34
CA ASN A 124 11.00 -36.47 4.16
C ASN A 124 11.45 -36.35 5.63
N PRO A 125 11.73 -35.15 6.18
CA PRO A 125 12.43 -34.98 7.46
C PRO A 125 11.63 -35.32 8.73
N LEU A 126 10.39 -35.81 8.63
CA LEU A 126 9.49 -36.10 9.77
C LEU A 126 8.95 -37.54 9.79
N GLN A 127 9.57 -38.49 9.07
CA GLN A 127 9.32 -39.91 9.34
C GLN A 127 9.97 -40.31 10.67
N VAL A 128 9.13 -40.44 11.70
CA VAL A 128 9.44 -41.20 12.90
C VAL A 128 9.60 -42.65 12.47
N LYS A 129 10.84 -43.12 12.45
CA LYS A 129 11.16 -44.56 12.47
C LYS A 129 10.68 -45.09 13.81
N ASP A 130 9.59 -45.84 13.81
CA ASP A 130 9.23 -46.69 14.93
C ASP A 130 10.28 -47.80 15.02
N SER A 131 11.17 -47.67 16.00
CA SER A 131 12.22 -48.63 16.30
C SER A 131 11.86 -49.43 17.53
N SER A 132 10.97 -50.40 17.37
CA SER A 132 10.98 -51.59 18.22
C SER A 132 10.25 -52.72 17.51
N GLU A 133 10.96 -53.48 16.67
CA GLU A 133 10.84 -54.95 16.61
C GLU A 133 11.83 -55.51 15.58
N GLU A 134 13.09 -55.61 15.99
CA GLU A 134 13.99 -56.67 15.50
C GLU A 134 14.72 -57.28 16.70
N LYS A 135 14.12 -58.32 17.28
CA LYS A 135 14.88 -59.43 17.86
C LYS A 135 14.36 -60.74 17.27
N LYS A 136 15.00 -61.09 16.16
CA LYS A 136 15.42 -62.42 15.70
C LYS A 136 14.68 -63.64 16.28
N THR A 137 13.97 -64.30 15.37
CA THR A 137 14.25 -65.67 14.87
C THR A 137 14.34 -66.80 15.91
N ALA A 138 13.40 -67.74 15.87
CA ALA A 138 13.71 -69.16 15.61
C ALA A 138 12.44 -70.02 15.53
N GLU A 139 12.28 -70.60 14.35
CA GLU A 139 11.70 -71.90 14.04
C GLU A 139 11.49 -72.93 15.18
N VAL A 140 10.30 -73.56 15.11
CA VAL A 140 10.12 -75.01 15.06
C VAL A 140 9.93 -75.79 16.38
N LYS A 141 8.81 -76.55 16.34
CA LYS A 141 8.51 -77.85 16.97
C LYS A 141 7.92 -77.91 18.38
N LYS A 142 6.84 -78.69 18.38
CA LYS A 142 6.49 -79.78 19.32
C LYS A 142 5.80 -79.37 20.62
N GLN A 143 4.55 -79.82 20.81
CA GLN A 143 4.17 -81.12 21.41
C GLN A 143 4.21 -80.95 22.94
N GLU A 144 3.05 -80.70 23.55
CA GLU A 144 2.25 -81.72 24.23
C GLU A 144 2.98 -82.35 25.41
N GLU A 145 2.40 -82.08 26.59
CA GLU A 145 2.27 -82.96 27.76
C GLU A 145 3.30 -82.95 28.89
N LEU A 146 2.72 -83.31 30.04
CA LEU A 146 3.25 -83.64 31.37
C LEU A 146 3.62 -82.46 32.27
N GLU A 147 3.20 -82.40 33.54
CA GLU A 147 2.91 -83.46 34.52
C GLU A 147 1.61 -83.11 35.28
N GLU A 148 0.62 -84.00 35.48
CA GLU A 148 0.62 -85.10 36.47
C GLU A 148 1.11 -84.60 37.86
N LYS A 149 0.58 -84.94 39.03
CA LYS A 149 -0.36 -85.93 39.56
C LYS A 149 -0.27 -85.74 41.09
N ASN A 150 -1.36 -86.00 41.80
CA ASN A 150 -1.40 -86.82 43.02
C ASN A 150 -2.85 -86.72 43.51
N GLU A 151 -3.72 -87.67 43.17
CA GLU A 151 -3.93 -88.95 43.88
C GLU A 151 -4.17 -88.75 45.38
N LEU A 152 -5.41 -89.00 45.81
CA LEU A 152 -5.79 -90.10 46.72
C LEU A 152 -5.38 -89.79 48.17
N GLU A 153 -6.17 -89.92 49.22
CA GLU A 153 -7.32 -90.76 49.49
C GLU A 153 -7.82 -90.36 50.91
N ILE A 154 -9.14 -90.46 51.11
CA ILE A 154 -9.78 -91.17 52.23
C ILE A 154 -9.67 -90.64 53.67
N LYS A 155 -10.87 -90.32 54.15
CA LYS A 155 -11.53 -90.72 55.41
C LYS A 155 -10.68 -90.71 56.67
N GLU A 156 -11.24 -90.09 57.69
CA GLU A 156 -11.82 -90.79 58.83
C GLU A 156 -12.62 -89.74 59.62
N SER A 157 -13.88 -90.03 59.92
CA SER A 157 -14.30 -90.64 61.19
C SER A 157 -14.17 -89.62 62.33
N ASN A 158 -15.02 -89.61 63.32
CA ASN A 158 -16.03 -90.52 63.73
C ASN A 158 -16.89 -89.65 64.67
N SER A 159 -18.19 -89.76 64.51
CA SER A 159 -18.99 -90.65 65.35
C SER A 159 -19.31 -89.96 66.66
N GLN A 160 -20.60 -89.97 66.95
CA GLN A 160 -21.09 -90.65 68.13
C GLN A 160 -20.96 -89.73 69.34
N GLU A 161 -21.94 -89.63 70.21
CA GLU A 161 -22.88 -90.65 70.62
C GLU A 161 -24.01 -89.81 71.24
N GLU A 162 -25.23 -89.95 70.72
CA GLU A 162 -26.17 -90.98 71.14
C GLU A 162 -26.83 -90.70 72.49
N LYS A 163 -28.08 -91.14 72.51
CA LYS A 163 -28.81 -91.68 73.66
C LYS A 163 -29.33 -90.67 74.66
N ALA A 164 -30.58 -90.30 74.42
CA ALA A 164 -31.68 -90.85 75.20
C ALA A 164 -32.93 -90.84 74.30
N LEU A 165 -33.64 -91.96 74.15
CA LEU A 165 -34.70 -92.35 75.08
C LEU A 165 -35.72 -91.21 75.27
N GLU A 166 -36.73 -91.18 74.40
CA GLU A 166 -38.12 -91.36 74.82
C GLU A 166 -38.98 -91.74 73.59
N GLU A 167 -39.22 -93.06 73.45
CA GLU A 167 -40.34 -93.75 72.75
C GLU A 167 -40.43 -93.76 71.19
N LEU A 168 -39.69 -94.68 70.48
CA LEU A 168 -40.11 -95.58 69.34
C LEU A 168 -38.92 -96.32 68.63
N GLU A 169 -38.52 -97.57 68.97
CA GLU A 169 -37.51 -98.35 68.19
C GLU A 169 -37.56 -99.88 68.37
N GLU A 170 -38.10 -100.69 67.41
CA GLU A 170 -37.84 -102.16 67.32
C GLU A 170 -38.25 -102.90 66.00
N GLN A 171 -38.09 -102.35 64.77
CA GLN A 171 -38.54 -103.03 63.51
C GLN A 171 -37.54 -103.23 62.33
N LYS A 172 -36.20 -103.04 62.47
CA LYS A 172 -35.27 -102.83 61.32
C LYS A 172 -34.13 -103.85 60.98
N LYS A 173 -34.05 -105.09 61.49
CA LYS A 173 -32.75 -105.86 61.47
C LYS A 173 -32.64 -107.22 60.71
N LYS A 174 -33.35 -107.49 59.60
CA LYS A 174 -33.30 -108.83 58.91
C LYS A 174 -32.77 -108.90 57.45
N GLU A 175 -32.33 -107.82 56.78
CA GLU A 175 -32.09 -107.82 55.29
C GLU A 175 -30.61 -107.87 54.80
N GLU A 176 -29.59 -107.70 55.64
CA GLU A 176 -28.23 -107.31 55.19
C GLU A 176 -27.28 -108.48 54.78
N LEU A 177 -27.61 -109.74 55.06
CA LEU A 177 -26.67 -110.88 54.87
C LEU A 177 -26.55 -111.41 53.41
N LYS A 178 -27.38 -110.95 52.46
CA LYS A 178 -27.52 -111.58 51.12
C LYS A 178 -26.55 -111.09 50.03
N LYS A 179 -25.72 -110.08 50.27
CA LYS A 179 -24.95 -109.38 49.20
C LYS A 179 -23.46 -109.76 49.02
N GLN A 180 -22.82 -110.57 49.87
CA GLN A 180 -21.34 -110.74 49.81
C GLN A 180 -20.79 -111.96 49.01
N GLN A 181 -21.59 -112.91 48.53
CA GLN A 181 -21.07 -114.17 47.93
C GLN A 181 -20.92 -114.20 46.39
N GLU A 182 -21.39 -113.20 45.63
CA GLU A 182 -21.55 -113.31 44.16
C GLU A 182 -20.37 -112.78 43.32
N LEU A 183 -19.42 -112.04 43.89
CA LEU A 183 -18.46 -111.23 43.10
C LEU A 183 -17.17 -111.95 42.64
N LYS A 184 -16.76 -113.05 43.29
CA LYS A 184 -15.41 -113.61 43.09
C LYS A 184 -15.28 -114.61 41.92
N LYS A 185 -16.39 -115.20 41.46
CA LYS A 185 -16.40 -116.30 40.47
C LYS A 185 -16.25 -115.85 39.01
N GLN A 186 -16.37 -114.56 38.74
CA GLN A 186 -16.42 -114.04 37.37
C GLN A 186 -15.07 -113.59 36.80
N GLN A 187 -14.01 -113.46 37.61
CA GLN A 187 -12.78 -112.80 37.15
C GLN A 187 -11.76 -113.72 36.42
N GLU A 188 -11.77 -115.04 36.60
CA GLU A 188 -10.69 -115.90 36.06
C GLU A 188 -10.98 -116.52 34.68
N GLU A 189 -12.24 -116.77 34.30
CA GLU A 189 -12.59 -117.47 33.04
C GLU A 189 -12.41 -116.60 31.78
N LEU A 190 -12.25 -115.31 31.99
CA LEU A 190 -12.19 -114.29 30.96
C LEU A 190 -10.87 -114.27 30.17
N GLN A 191 -9.76 -114.73 30.77
CA GLN A 191 -8.42 -114.49 30.21
C GLN A 191 -7.99 -115.52 29.15
N LYS A 192 -8.60 -116.72 29.15
CA LYS A 192 -8.11 -117.87 28.37
C LYS A 192 -8.64 -117.93 26.92
N GLN A 193 -9.83 -117.42 26.65
CA GLN A 193 -10.48 -117.50 25.34
C GLN A 193 -10.01 -116.41 24.35
N GLN A 194 -9.13 -115.52 24.79
CA GLN A 194 -8.71 -114.38 23.97
C GLN A 194 -7.70 -114.76 22.85
N GLU A 195 -6.92 -115.83 22.98
CA GLU A 195 -5.85 -116.16 22.02
C GLU A 195 -6.33 -116.95 20.79
N GLU A 196 -7.25 -117.90 20.95
CA GLU A 196 -7.73 -118.79 19.87
C GLU A 196 -8.48 -118.01 18.77
N LEU A 197 -9.05 -116.88 19.16
CA LEU A 197 -9.76 -115.94 18.31
C LEU A 197 -8.90 -115.35 17.18
N LYS A 198 -7.57 -115.25 17.34
CA LYS A 198 -6.72 -114.51 16.38
C LYS A 198 -6.51 -115.23 15.05
N LYS A 199 -6.51 -116.56 15.04
CA LYS A 199 -6.08 -117.33 13.86
C LYS A 199 -7.17 -117.48 12.80
N GLN A 200 -8.44 -117.56 13.22
CA GLN A 200 -9.61 -117.58 12.33
C GLN A 200 -9.79 -116.25 11.55
N GLN A 201 -9.11 -115.19 11.97
CA GLN A 201 -9.27 -113.87 11.36
C GLN A 201 -8.58 -113.72 9.99
N LEU A 202 -7.55 -114.51 9.65
CA LEU A 202 -6.73 -114.23 8.46
C LEU A 202 -7.33 -114.79 7.14
N GLU A 203 -7.82 -116.03 7.15
CA GLU A 203 -8.42 -116.67 5.96
C GLU A 203 -9.76 -116.02 5.56
N LEU A 204 -10.55 -115.61 6.55
CA LEU A 204 -11.77 -114.82 6.34
C LEU A 204 -11.44 -113.51 5.59
N GLY A 205 -10.25 -112.95 5.83
CA GLY A 205 -9.80 -111.69 5.22
C GLY A 205 -9.69 -111.72 3.69
N GLN A 206 -9.38 -112.85 3.06
CA GLN A 206 -9.18 -112.90 1.61
C GLN A 206 -10.49 -112.99 0.82
N LYS A 207 -11.47 -113.78 1.27
CA LYS A 207 -12.80 -113.85 0.65
C LYS A 207 -13.56 -112.53 0.81
N VAL A 208 -13.44 -111.92 1.98
CA VAL A 208 -13.98 -110.60 2.28
C VAL A 208 -13.45 -109.56 1.30
N LYS A 209 -12.18 -109.66 0.85
CA LYS A 209 -11.58 -108.69 -0.07
C LYS A 209 -12.25 -108.62 -1.45
N GLN A 210 -12.56 -109.76 -2.08
CA GLN A 210 -13.23 -109.76 -3.39
C GLN A 210 -14.68 -109.29 -3.31
N GLU A 211 -15.39 -109.67 -2.25
CA GLU A 211 -16.76 -109.18 -2.01
C GLU A 211 -16.77 -107.68 -1.69
N LEU A 212 -15.71 -107.20 -1.02
CA LEU A 212 -15.49 -105.78 -0.77
C LEU A 212 -15.28 -104.99 -2.05
N GLU A 213 -14.53 -105.49 -3.03
CA GLU A 213 -14.31 -104.73 -4.28
C GLU A 213 -15.59 -104.56 -5.09
N LEU A 214 -16.47 -105.57 -5.13
CA LEU A 214 -17.75 -105.46 -5.81
C LEU A 214 -18.71 -104.51 -5.07
N LYS A 215 -18.80 -104.66 -3.74
CA LYS A 215 -19.56 -103.74 -2.88
C LYS A 215 -19.02 -102.32 -2.97
N GLN A 216 -17.70 -102.12 -3.04
CA GLN A 216 -17.09 -100.80 -3.19
C GLN A 216 -17.50 -100.12 -4.48
N LYS A 217 -17.69 -100.86 -5.58
CA LYS A 217 -18.11 -100.29 -6.86
C LYS A 217 -19.60 -99.90 -6.88
N GLU A 218 -20.45 -100.73 -6.27
CA GLU A 218 -21.87 -100.41 -6.09
C GLU A 218 -22.05 -99.24 -5.11
N GLU A 219 -21.30 -99.24 -4.01
CA GLU A 219 -21.27 -98.16 -3.02
C GLU A 219 -20.75 -96.87 -3.66
N GLN A 220 -19.70 -96.92 -4.50
CA GLN A 220 -19.20 -95.75 -5.22
C GLN A 220 -20.27 -95.15 -6.13
N THR A 221 -20.98 -95.99 -6.90
CA THR A 221 -22.03 -95.51 -7.82
C THR A 221 -23.21 -94.91 -7.04
N LYS A 222 -23.57 -95.52 -5.91
CA LYS A 222 -24.60 -95.01 -5.00
C LYS A 222 -24.18 -93.70 -4.33
N GLN A 223 -22.93 -93.61 -3.87
CA GLN A 223 -22.33 -92.41 -3.29
C GLN A 223 -22.26 -91.29 -4.31
N GLU A 224 -21.95 -91.57 -5.58
CA GLU A 224 -21.88 -90.55 -6.63
C GLU A 224 -23.27 -89.97 -6.96
N LEU A 225 -24.30 -90.81 -6.96
CA LEU A 225 -25.69 -90.37 -7.14
C LEU A 225 -26.20 -89.57 -5.93
N GLU A 226 -25.87 -90.02 -4.72
CA GLU A 226 -26.22 -89.35 -3.47
C GLU A 226 -25.45 -88.02 -3.32
N LEU A 227 -24.20 -87.96 -3.79
CA LEU A 227 -23.39 -86.74 -3.84
C LEU A 227 -24.02 -85.72 -4.78
N LYS A 228 -24.45 -86.13 -5.98
CA LYS A 228 -25.16 -85.21 -6.90
C LYS A 228 -26.47 -84.69 -6.33
N GLN A 229 -27.25 -85.54 -5.65
CA GLN A 229 -28.48 -85.10 -4.98
C GLN A 229 -28.20 -84.13 -3.82
N LYS A 230 -27.14 -84.39 -3.04
CA LYS A 230 -26.68 -83.50 -1.98
C LYS A 230 -26.12 -82.18 -2.53
N GLU A 231 -25.38 -82.21 -3.63
CA GLU A 231 -24.86 -81.01 -4.31
C GLU A 231 -26.00 -80.11 -4.79
N GLU A 232 -27.06 -80.69 -5.37
CA GLU A 232 -28.24 -79.93 -5.79
C GLU A 232 -29.00 -79.34 -4.60
N GLN A 233 -29.15 -80.11 -3.51
CA GLN A 233 -29.75 -79.61 -2.26
C GLN A 233 -28.93 -78.49 -1.62
N VAL A 234 -27.61 -78.66 -1.52
CA VAL A 234 -26.69 -77.63 -1.01
C VAL A 234 -26.75 -76.39 -1.87
N LYS A 235 -26.83 -76.54 -3.21
CA LYS A 235 -26.94 -75.40 -4.12
C LYS A 235 -28.24 -74.61 -3.91
N GLN A 236 -29.38 -75.30 -3.73
CA GLN A 236 -30.65 -74.66 -3.41
C GLN A 236 -30.63 -73.98 -2.03
N GLU A 237 -30.02 -74.62 -1.03
CA GLU A 237 -29.88 -74.06 0.32
C GLU A 237 -28.93 -72.84 0.33
N LEU A 238 -27.87 -72.87 -0.48
CA LEU A 238 -26.94 -71.76 -0.65
C LEU A 238 -27.61 -70.56 -1.34
N GLU A 239 -28.43 -70.80 -2.36
CA GLU A 239 -29.22 -69.76 -3.03
C GLU A 239 -30.24 -69.13 -2.06
N LEU A 240 -30.86 -69.95 -1.21
CA LEU A 240 -31.80 -69.46 -0.19
C LEU A 240 -31.07 -68.61 0.86
N LYS A 241 -29.92 -69.08 1.37
CA LYS A 241 -29.08 -68.31 2.30
C LYS A 241 -28.57 -67.01 1.70
N GLN A 242 -28.18 -67.01 0.41
CA GLN A 242 -27.76 -65.79 -0.27
C GLN A 242 -28.91 -64.78 -0.41
N LYS A 243 -30.14 -65.24 -0.67
CA LYS A 243 -31.32 -64.38 -0.69
C LYS A 243 -31.69 -63.86 0.70
N GLU A 244 -31.62 -64.71 1.73
CA GLU A 244 -31.85 -64.29 3.13
C GLU A 244 -30.82 -63.27 3.59
N GLU A 245 -29.54 -63.46 3.24
CA GLU A 245 -28.48 -62.50 3.55
C GLU A 245 -28.65 -61.18 2.79
N GLN A 246 -29.09 -61.22 1.52
CA GLN A 246 -29.42 -60.02 0.75
C GLN A 246 -30.59 -59.25 1.37
N VAL A 247 -31.66 -59.94 1.77
CA VAL A 247 -32.82 -59.32 2.43
C VAL A 247 -32.41 -58.74 3.78
N LYS A 248 -31.55 -59.43 4.53
CA LYS A 248 -31.02 -58.96 5.81
C LYS A 248 -30.15 -57.71 5.64
N GLN A 249 -29.28 -57.68 4.63
CA GLN A 249 -28.47 -56.50 4.29
C GLN A 249 -29.34 -55.33 3.83
N GLU A 250 -30.39 -55.57 3.04
CA GLU A 250 -31.32 -54.52 2.62
C GLU A 250 -32.16 -53.98 3.80
N LEU A 251 -32.52 -54.84 4.76
CA LEU A 251 -33.23 -54.45 5.97
C LEU A 251 -32.32 -53.64 6.92
N GLU A 252 -31.06 -54.05 7.09
CA GLU A 252 -30.07 -53.28 7.85
C GLU A 252 -29.76 -51.93 7.20
N LEU A 253 -29.71 -51.88 5.86
CA LEU A 253 -29.52 -50.64 5.12
C LEU A 253 -30.72 -49.70 5.34
N LYS A 254 -31.95 -50.20 5.24
CA LYS A 254 -33.17 -49.40 5.52
C LYS A 254 -33.22 -48.94 6.98
N GLN A 255 -32.83 -49.78 7.94
CA GLN A 255 -32.76 -49.38 9.34
C GLN A 255 -31.69 -48.32 9.60
N LYS A 256 -30.53 -48.42 8.95
CA LYS A 256 -29.47 -47.40 8.99
C LYS A 256 -29.91 -46.10 8.30
N GLU A 257 -30.60 -46.17 7.16
CA GLU A 257 -31.14 -44.99 6.48
C GLU A 257 -32.20 -44.30 7.35
N GLU A 258 -33.09 -45.05 7.98
CA GLU A 258 -34.09 -44.52 8.91
C GLU A 258 -33.43 -43.91 10.15
N GLN A 259 -32.43 -44.57 10.74
CA GLN A 259 -31.64 -44.00 11.85
C GLN A 259 -30.89 -42.75 11.43
N THR A 260 -30.25 -42.75 10.26
CA THR A 260 -29.53 -41.58 9.73
C THR A 260 -30.50 -40.44 9.45
N LYS A 261 -31.71 -40.74 8.97
CA LYS A 261 -32.76 -39.74 8.74
C LYS A 261 -33.29 -39.18 10.06
N GLN A 262 -33.51 -40.00 11.08
CA GLN A 262 -33.89 -39.55 12.43
C GLN A 262 -32.78 -38.73 13.09
N GLU A 263 -31.52 -39.12 12.91
CA GLU A 263 -30.37 -38.40 13.43
C GLU A 263 -30.13 -37.09 12.67
N LEU A 264 -30.45 -37.04 11.36
CA LEU A 264 -30.42 -35.83 10.56
C LEU A 264 -31.59 -34.89 10.92
N GLU A 265 -32.80 -35.42 11.15
CA GLU A 265 -33.93 -34.64 11.66
C GLU A 265 -33.66 -34.11 13.06
N LEU A 266 -33.03 -34.90 13.94
CA LEU A 266 -32.62 -34.46 15.27
C LEU A 266 -31.54 -33.38 15.16
N LYS A 267 -30.51 -33.57 14.33
CA LYS A 267 -29.48 -32.55 14.08
C LYS A 267 -30.07 -31.28 13.46
N GLN A 268 -31.03 -31.39 12.54
CA GLN A 268 -31.71 -30.24 11.96
C GLN A 268 -32.56 -29.52 13.01
N LYS A 269 -33.19 -30.26 13.93
CA LYS A 269 -33.99 -29.69 15.01
C LYS A 269 -33.12 -29.05 16.09
N GLU A 270 -32.01 -29.68 16.46
CA GLU A 270 -30.97 -29.12 17.34
C GLU A 270 -30.30 -27.91 16.69
N GLU A 271 -30.03 -27.94 15.39
CA GLU A 271 -29.49 -26.81 14.64
C GLU A 271 -30.53 -25.70 14.50
N GLN A 272 -31.82 -26.03 14.38
CA GLN A 272 -32.91 -25.04 14.35
C GLN A 272 -33.15 -24.41 15.73
N GLU A 273 -33.09 -25.18 16.82
CA GLU A 273 -33.10 -24.66 18.19
C GLU A 273 -31.84 -23.86 18.48
N LYS A 274 -30.66 -24.31 18.02
CA LYS A 274 -29.41 -23.57 18.12
C LYS A 274 -29.47 -22.29 17.31
N ARG A 275 -30.04 -22.30 16.10
CA ARG A 275 -30.31 -21.09 15.30
C ARG A 275 -31.35 -20.20 15.94
N GLU A 276 -32.37 -20.72 16.63
CA GLU A 276 -33.31 -19.91 17.38
C GLU A 276 -32.68 -19.30 18.63
N ILE A 277 -31.79 -20.02 19.31
CA ILE A 277 -31.02 -19.52 20.46
C ILE A 277 -29.99 -18.52 19.97
N GLU A 278 -29.29 -18.78 18.88
CA GLU A 278 -28.38 -17.86 18.20
C GLU A 278 -29.12 -16.68 17.59
N LEU A 279 -30.38 -16.83 17.16
CA LEU A 279 -31.23 -15.73 16.68
C LEU A 279 -31.76 -14.91 17.85
N LYS A 280 -32.14 -15.53 18.97
CA LYS A 280 -32.51 -14.83 20.22
C LYS A 280 -31.28 -14.14 20.85
N GLN A 281 -30.12 -14.78 20.81
CA GLN A 281 -28.84 -14.20 21.19
C GLN A 281 -28.39 -13.16 20.19
N ALA A 282 -28.57 -13.32 18.88
CA ALA A 282 -28.27 -12.32 17.87
C ALA A 282 -29.25 -11.16 17.91
N ILE A 283 -30.52 -11.35 18.30
CA ILE A 283 -31.48 -10.27 18.58
C ILE A 283 -31.10 -9.56 19.88
N SER A 284 -30.60 -10.28 20.89
CA SER A 284 -30.03 -9.71 22.12
C SER A 284 -28.73 -8.94 21.85
N ILE A 285 -27.86 -9.47 20.99
CA ILE A 285 -26.57 -8.90 20.55
C ILE A 285 -26.80 -7.77 19.53
N MET A 286 -27.84 -7.80 18.71
CA MET A 286 -28.27 -6.68 17.85
C MET A 286 -28.93 -5.57 18.68
N LYS A 287 -29.62 -5.91 19.78
CA LYS A 287 -30.01 -4.94 20.83
C LYS A 287 -28.82 -4.40 21.62
N ALA A 288 -27.71 -5.14 21.65
CA ALA A 288 -26.48 -4.80 22.36
C ALA A 288 -25.29 -4.47 21.43
N ALA A 289 -25.56 -4.14 20.15
CA ALA A 289 -24.63 -3.33 19.39
C ALA A 289 -24.45 -2.03 20.19
N PRO A 290 -23.25 -1.43 20.30
CA PRO A 290 -23.12 -0.13 20.94
C PRO A 290 -24.07 0.80 20.16
N GLN A 291 -25.20 1.15 20.76
CA GLN A 291 -26.17 2.06 20.15
C GLN A 291 -25.43 3.37 20.03
N SER A 292 -24.80 3.60 18.87
CA SER A 292 -24.14 4.86 18.64
C SER A 292 -25.21 5.91 18.59
N PHE A 293 -25.28 6.73 19.63
CA PHE A 293 -26.25 7.79 19.73
C PHE A 293 -25.73 8.99 18.93
N PRO A 294 -26.32 9.32 17.77
CA PRO A 294 -25.78 10.35 16.89
C PRO A 294 -25.85 11.75 17.50
N ASP A 295 -26.70 11.95 18.50
CA ASP A 295 -26.86 13.21 19.22
C ASP A 295 -25.95 13.34 20.45
N VAL A 296 -25.15 12.32 20.78
CA VAL A 296 -24.23 12.38 21.92
C VAL A 296 -22.92 13.06 21.49
N PRO A 297 -22.55 14.19 22.12
CA PRO A 297 -21.28 14.84 21.81
C PRO A 297 -20.10 14.00 22.31
N SER A 298 -18.96 14.07 21.62
CA SER A 298 -17.77 13.25 21.90
C SER A 298 -17.27 13.35 23.35
N TRP A 299 -17.50 14.47 24.04
CA TRP A 299 -17.11 14.62 25.46
C TRP A 299 -17.97 13.79 26.42
N ALA A 300 -19.22 13.48 26.06
CA ALA A 300 -20.16 12.72 26.89
C ALA A 300 -20.19 11.22 26.54
N GLU A 301 -19.69 10.87 25.36
CA GLU A 301 -19.79 9.55 24.75
C GLU A 301 -19.38 8.40 25.68
N GLU A 302 -18.16 8.45 26.22
CA GLU A 302 -17.65 7.41 27.14
C GLU A 302 -18.53 7.26 28.40
N SER A 303 -19.05 8.38 28.90
CA SER A 303 -19.88 8.40 30.10
C SER A 303 -21.28 7.86 29.84
N VAL A 304 -21.87 8.22 28.70
CA VAL A 304 -23.16 7.69 28.26
C VAL A 304 -23.08 6.19 28.09
N TYR A 305 -22.10 5.67 27.36
CA TYR A 305 -21.95 4.23 27.18
C TYR A 305 -21.66 3.50 28.48
N TYR A 306 -20.88 4.10 29.39
CA TYR A 306 -20.64 3.52 30.70
C TYR A 306 -21.94 3.25 31.46
N LEU A 307 -22.86 4.23 31.48
CA LEU A 307 -24.13 4.09 32.18
C LEU A 307 -25.13 3.19 31.43
N VAL A 308 -25.11 3.22 30.09
CA VAL A 308 -25.94 2.34 29.26
C VAL A 308 -25.53 0.88 29.43
N ASN A 309 -24.22 0.59 29.42
CA ASN A 309 -23.69 -0.75 29.66
C ASN A 309 -23.97 -1.25 31.07
N LYS A 310 -24.04 -0.34 32.06
CA LYS A 310 -24.49 -0.64 33.43
C LYS A 310 -26.02 -0.70 33.58
N GLN A 311 -26.77 -0.51 32.49
CA GLN A 311 -28.25 -0.50 32.48
C GLN A 311 -28.88 0.54 33.41
N VAL A 312 -28.15 1.62 33.71
CA VAL A 312 -28.60 2.72 34.57
C VAL A 312 -29.49 3.69 33.78
N ILE A 313 -29.09 3.96 32.53
CA ILE A 313 -29.77 4.87 31.60
C ILE A 313 -29.91 4.18 30.25
N SER A 314 -30.95 4.50 29.49
CA SER A 314 -31.19 3.95 28.15
C SER A 314 -31.34 5.06 27.11
N GLY A 315 -31.14 4.69 25.84
CA GLY A 315 -31.53 5.51 24.71
C GLY A 315 -33.04 5.70 24.60
N MET A 316 -33.43 6.61 23.72
CA MET A 316 -34.80 6.89 23.34
C MET A 316 -35.26 5.92 22.23
N PRO A 317 -36.57 5.69 22.07
CA PRO A 317 -37.09 4.78 21.04
C PRO A 317 -36.73 5.17 19.59
N ASP A 318 -36.41 6.44 19.35
CA ASP A 318 -36.00 6.98 18.05
C ASP A 318 -34.50 6.75 17.73
N GLY A 319 -33.77 6.08 18.62
CA GLY A 319 -32.33 5.81 18.46
C GLY A 319 -31.42 6.95 18.92
N THR A 320 -31.95 8.03 19.50
CA THR A 320 -31.17 9.12 20.11
C THR A 320 -30.95 8.88 21.61
N PHE A 321 -30.03 9.60 22.24
CA PHE A 321 -29.89 9.64 23.69
C PHE A 321 -30.73 10.75 24.34
N ALA A 322 -31.18 11.73 23.54
CA ALA A 322 -31.71 13.02 23.98
C ALA A 322 -30.70 13.81 24.84
N SER A 323 -29.47 13.94 24.34
CA SER A 323 -28.32 14.49 25.07
C SER A 323 -28.55 15.88 25.68
N SER A 324 -29.27 16.76 24.98
CA SER A 324 -29.57 18.13 25.40
C SER A 324 -30.82 18.27 26.28
N ARG A 325 -31.61 17.21 26.45
CA ARG A 325 -32.84 17.25 27.25
C ARG A 325 -32.49 17.47 28.72
N VAL A 326 -33.19 18.39 29.37
CA VAL A 326 -33.06 18.62 30.82
C VAL A 326 -33.69 17.46 31.59
N LEU A 327 -33.07 17.05 32.70
CA LEU A 327 -33.60 16.00 33.56
C LEU A 327 -34.56 16.55 34.61
N SER A 328 -35.60 15.78 34.92
CA SER A 328 -36.38 16.02 36.13
C SER A 328 -35.66 15.48 37.38
N ARG A 329 -36.10 15.93 38.55
CA ARG A 329 -35.58 15.46 39.83
C ARG A 329 -35.86 13.98 40.07
N ALA A 330 -37.02 13.50 39.64
CA ALA A 330 -37.37 12.08 39.65
C ALA A 330 -36.45 11.24 38.75
N GLU A 331 -36.14 11.70 37.53
CA GLU A 331 -35.23 10.99 36.65
C GLU A 331 -33.81 10.87 37.23
N ALA A 332 -33.30 11.95 37.84
CA ALA A 332 -32.00 11.92 38.51
C ALA A 332 -31.99 10.96 39.70
N ALA A 333 -33.05 10.93 40.51
CA ALA A 333 -33.20 9.98 41.62
C ALA A 333 -33.20 8.53 41.11
N THR A 334 -33.89 8.23 40.02
CA THR A 334 -33.87 6.89 39.40
C THR A 334 -32.48 6.51 38.89
N ILE A 335 -31.76 7.44 38.24
CA ILE A 335 -30.38 7.22 37.79
C ILE A 335 -29.49 6.86 38.99
N MET A 336 -29.57 7.62 40.09
CA MET A 336 -28.75 7.36 41.28
C MET A 336 -29.12 6.05 41.98
N ALA A 337 -30.42 5.74 42.13
CA ALA A 337 -30.87 4.47 42.70
C ALA A 337 -30.28 3.26 41.95
N LYS A 338 -30.35 3.29 40.62
CA LYS A 338 -29.80 2.24 39.75
C LYS A 338 -28.28 2.20 39.79
N MET A 339 -27.63 3.36 39.71
CA MET A 339 -26.16 3.47 39.72
C MET A 339 -25.55 2.89 41.01
N LEU A 340 -26.18 3.17 42.14
CA LEU A 340 -25.76 2.68 43.46
C LEU A 340 -26.21 1.23 43.73
N GLY A 341 -27.03 0.63 42.85
CA GLY A 341 -27.57 -0.72 43.03
C GLY A 341 -28.47 -0.84 44.26
N LEU A 342 -29.22 0.21 44.60
CA LEU A 342 -30.10 0.20 45.77
C LEU A 342 -31.27 -0.77 45.57
N GLU A 343 -31.72 -1.41 46.65
CA GLU A 343 -32.92 -2.23 46.64
C GLU A 343 -34.16 -1.33 46.48
N VAL A 344 -34.87 -1.48 45.35
CA VAL A 344 -36.09 -0.73 45.05
C VAL A 344 -37.29 -1.63 45.30
N LYS A 345 -38.02 -1.39 46.39
CA LYS A 345 -39.24 -2.15 46.72
C LYS A 345 -40.45 -1.48 46.10
N GLU A 346 -41.15 -2.23 45.25
CA GLU A 346 -42.36 -1.74 44.60
C GLU A 346 -43.42 -1.36 45.64
N GLY A 347 -43.95 -0.14 45.54
CA GLY A 347 -44.91 0.41 46.50
C GLY A 347 -44.32 1.02 47.78
N GLU A 348 -43.02 0.91 48.05
CA GLU A 348 -42.37 1.67 49.14
C GLU A 348 -42.41 3.17 48.82
N LYS A 349 -42.87 3.98 49.78
CA LYS A 349 -43.12 5.42 49.59
C LYS A 349 -42.09 6.27 50.35
N PRO A 350 -41.66 7.42 49.78
CA PRO A 350 -40.77 8.36 50.45
C PRO A 350 -41.53 9.18 51.51
N THR A 351 -40.83 9.99 52.30
CA THR A 351 -41.49 10.91 53.26
C THR A 351 -42.11 12.15 52.59
N PHE A 352 -41.76 12.43 51.33
CA PHE A 352 -42.22 13.62 50.61
C PHE A 352 -43.66 13.50 50.14
N THR A 353 -44.50 14.45 50.55
CA THR A 353 -45.95 14.46 50.29
C THR A 353 -46.32 14.54 48.82
N ASP A 354 -45.47 15.15 47.99
CA ASP A 354 -45.66 15.31 46.54
C ASP A 354 -45.11 14.16 45.69
N SER A 355 -44.55 13.12 46.32
CA SER A 355 -43.91 11.98 45.65
C SER A 355 -44.55 10.64 46.02
N GLN A 356 -45.76 10.67 46.61
CA GLN A 356 -46.48 9.49 47.10
C GLN A 356 -47.10 8.63 45.98
N GLU A 357 -47.45 9.25 44.84
CA GLU A 357 -48.14 8.64 43.70
C GLU A 357 -47.48 9.10 42.38
N HIS A 358 -46.28 8.60 42.11
CA HIS A 358 -45.49 8.95 40.94
C HIS A 358 -44.74 7.71 40.42
N TRP A 359 -44.42 7.66 39.12
CA TRP A 359 -43.71 6.50 38.54
C TRP A 359 -42.34 6.25 39.21
N ALA A 360 -41.74 7.31 39.76
CA ALA A 360 -40.46 7.25 40.47
C ALA A 360 -40.59 7.05 41.98
N THR A 361 -41.79 6.88 42.55
CA THR A 361 -42.02 6.82 44.01
C THR A 361 -41.06 5.87 44.73
N SER A 362 -40.97 4.60 44.28
CA SER A 362 -40.08 3.61 44.91
C SER A 362 -38.60 3.93 44.74
N TYR A 363 -38.21 4.59 43.64
CA TYR A 363 -36.82 5.03 43.45
C TYR A 363 -36.46 6.20 44.37
N ILE A 364 -37.37 7.17 44.50
CA ILE A 364 -37.21 8.32 45.42
C ILE A 364 -37.11 7.82 46.86
N ALA A 365 -37.95 6.85 47.26
CA ALA A 365 -37.87 6.22 48.58
C ALA A 365 -36.52 5.54 48.82
N ALA A 366 -35.99 4.81 47.83
CA ALA A 366 -34.70 4.13 47.94
C ALA A 366 -33.54 5.12 48.12
N VAL A 367 -33.47 6.20 47.33
CA VAL A 367 -32.40 7.21 47.47
C VAL A 367 -32.54 8.07 48.73
N GLU A 368 -33.77 8.33 49.20
CA GLU A 368 -34.00 9.00 50.48
C GLU A 368 -33.50 8.16 51.64
N LYS A 369 -33.86 6.87 51.67
CA LYS A 369 -33.42 5.91 52.69
C LYS A 369 -31.91 5.72 52.72
N ALA A 370 -31.26 5.80 51.56
CA ALA A 370 -29.80 5.78 51.43
C ALA A 370 -29.12 7.11 51.82
N GLY A 371 -29.89 8.15 52.17
CA GLY A 371 -29.36 9.46 52.56
C GLY A 371 -28.83 10.31 51.40
N VAL A 372 -29.17 9.95 50.15
CA VAL A 372 -28.69 10.61 48.93
C VAL A 372 -29.45 11.93 48.67
N ILE A 373 -30.69 12.04 49.15
CA ILE A 373 -31.56 13.21 48.99
C ILE A 373 -32.20 13.64 50.31
N GLN A 374 -32.55 14.92 50.44
CA GLN A 374 -33.22 15.50 51.62
C GLN A 374 -34.49 16.31 51.30
N GLY A 375 -34.86 16.45 50.02
CA GLY A 375 -35.97 17.30 49.57
C GLY A 375 -35.62 18.79 49.49
N GLU A 376 -36.61 19.64 49.21
CA GLU A 376 -36.46 21.11 49.13
C GLU A 376 -36.90 21.82 50.43
N GLY A 377 -37.26 21.04 51.46
CA GLY A 377 -37.91 21.51 52.68
C GLY A 377 -39.44 21.34 52.64
N ASN A 378 -40.11 21.57 53.77
CA ASN A 378 -41.58 21.50 53.92
C ASN A 378 -42.22 20.16 53.47
N GLY A 379 -41.48 19.05 53.53
CA GLY A 379 -41.97 17.73 53.11
C GLY A 379 -42.21 17.60 51.61
N LYS A 380 -41.51 18.39 50.77
CA LYS A 380 -41.59 18.35 49.30
C LYS A 380 -40.28 17.94 48.65
N PHE A 381 -40.38 17.21 47.54
CA PHE A 381 -39.25 16.83 46.69
C PHE A 381 -39.32 17.42 45.29
N SER A 382 -40.50 17.84 44.81
CA SER A 382 -40.73 18.37 43.46
C SER A 382 -40.28 17.40 42.35
N PRO A 383 -40.85 16.17 42.25
CA PRO A 383 -40.32 15.12 41.35
C PRO A 383 -40.27 15.52 39.86
N ASP A 384 -41.25 16.29 39.38
CA ASP A 384 -41.29 16.80 38.00
C ASP A 384 -40.54 18.12 37.80
N GLY A 385 -40.00 18.71 38.88
CA GLY A 385 -39.15 19.89 38.81
C GLY A 385 -37.87 19.61 38.04
N GLN A 386 -37.33 20.62 37.36
CA GLN A 386 -36.05 20.49 36.65
C GLN A 386 -34.89 20.36 37.65
N MET A 387 -33.99 19.42 37.40
CA MET A 387 -32.80 19.22 38.21
C MET A 387 -31.74 20.28 37.89
N THR A 388 -31.26 21.03 38.88
CA THR A 388 -30.13 21.96 38.69
C THR A 388 -28.79 21.23 38.79
N ARG A 389 -27.75 21.82 38.20
CA ARG A 389 -26.39 21.28 38.30
C ARG A 389 -25.91 21.20 39.75
N ALA A 390 -26.19 22.20 40.58
CA ALA A 390 -25.81 22.21 41.99
C ALA A 390 -26.53 21.11 42.79
N ALA A 391 -27.81 20.86 42.51
CA ALA A 391 -28.57 19.76 43.13
C ALA A 391 -28.04 18.39 42.72
N MET A 392 -27.63 18.22 41.47
CA MET A 392 -26.95 16.99 41.03
C MET A 392 -25.60 16.80 41.73
N ALA A 393 -24.80 17.87 41.89
CA ALA A 393 -23.53 17.82 42.61
C ALA A 393 -23.73 17.41 44.07
N ALA A 394 -24.72 17.99 44.76
CA ALA A 394 -25.06 17.61 46.12
C ALA A 394 -25.43 16.12 46.21
N MET A 395 -26.25 15.62 45.28
CA MET A 395 -26.67 14.23 45.23
C MET A 395 -25.47 13.27 45.08
N LEU A 396 -24.51 13.59 44.22
CA LEU A 396 -23.30 12.80 44.00
C LEU A 396 -22.37 12.80 45.22
N VAL A 397 -22.17 13.95 45.85
CA VAL A 397 -21.34 14.06 47.06
C VAL A 397 -21.92 13.22 48.19
N GLN A 398 -23.24 13.29 48.41
CA GLN A 398 -23.90 12.51 49.46
C GLN A 398 -23.87 11.01 49.16
N ALA A 399 -24.20 10.62 47.92
CA ALA A 399 -24.22 9.23 47.48
C ALA A 399 -22.90 8.49 47.70
N TYR A 400 -21.79 9.14 47.37
CA TYR A 400 -20.45 8.54 47.47
C TYR A 400 -19.66 9.00 48.69
N GLN A 401 -20.28 9.78 49.58
CA GLN A 401 -19.66 10.37 50.77
C GLN A 401 -18.32 11.06 50.46
N LEU A 402 -18.29 11.83 49.36
CA LEU A 402 -17.06 12.40 48.81
C LEU A 402 -16.45 13.46 49.74
N ASP A 403 -17.26 14.10 50.58
CA ASP A 403 -16.81 15.08 51.56
C ASP A 403 -15.89 14.47 52.62
N LYS A 404 -16.03 13.18 52.93
CA LYS A 404 -15.14 12.44 53.83
C LYS A 404 -13.75 12.17 53.24
N LYS A 405 -13.58 12.39 51.92
CA LYS A 405 -12.31 12.18 51.21
C LYS A 405 -11.48 13.45 51.08
N ILE A 406 -12.00 14.57 51.58
CA ILE A 406 -11.36 15.88 51.53
C ILE A 406 -10.78 16.20 52.91
N ASN A 407 -9.46 16.40 52.96
CA ASN A 407 -8.74 16.65 54.21
C ASN A 407 -8.46 18.14 54.48
N ASN A 408 -8.69 19.03 53.51
CA ASN A 408 -8.36 20.46 53.56
C ASN A 408 -9.49 21.30 52.96
N GLU A 409 -9.54 22.60 53.27
CA GLU A 409 -10.42 23.55 52.58
C GLU A 409 -10.09 23.61 51.07
N LEU A 410 -11.13 23.57 50.24
CA LEU A 410 -11.03 23.59 48.79
C LEU A 410 -11.24 25.00 48.26
N PRO A 411 -10.42 25.48 47.30
CA PRO A 411 -10.60 26.80 46.73
C PRO A 411 -11.82 26.85 45.81
N THR A 412 -12.53 27.97 45.82
CA THR A 412 -13.60 28.27 44.87
C THR A 412 -12.99 28.86 43.60
N LEU A 413 -13.07 28.10 42.50
CA LEU A 413 -12.41 28.45 41.23
C LEU A 413 -13.30 29.26 40.28
N PHE A 414 -14.62 29.20 40.47
CA PHE A 414 -15.61 29.80 39.57
C PHE A 414 -16.29 30.97 40.26
N THR A 415 -16.50 32.05 39.52
CA THR A 415 -17.01 33.32 40.07
C THR A 415 -18.47 33.22 40.49
N ASP A 416 -19.27 32.42 39.79
CA ASP A 416 -20.69 32.16 40.04
C ASP A 416 -20.97 31.07 41.09
N VAL A 417 -19.92 30.46 41.64
CA VAL A 417 -20.03 29.45 42.71
C VAL A 417 -19.80 30.05 44.09
N LYS A 418 -19.10 31.19 44.17
CA LYS A 418 -18.82 31.85 45.45
C LYS A 418 -20.12 32.28 46.14
N ASP A 419 -20.24 31.96 47.43
CA ASP A 419 -21.39 32.26 48.28
C ASP A 419 -22.69 31.51 47.88
N HIS A 420 -22.62 30.58 46.93
CA HIS A 420 -23.75 29.75 46.49
C HIS A 420 -23.96 28.56 47.45
N TRP A 421 -25.21 28.15 47.72
CA TRP A 421 -25.51 27.05 48.66
C TRP A 421 -24.82 25.72 48.28
N GLY A 422 -24.59 25.52 46.98
CA GLY A 422 -23.92 24.36 46.42
C GLY A 422 -22.38 24.43 46.42
N GLU A 423 -21.77 25.54 46.88
CA GLU A 423 -20.33 25.81 46.80
C GLU A 423 -19.47 24.66 47.30
N LYS A 424 -19.77 24.13 48.50
CA LYS A 424 -19.05 22.98 49.06
C LYS A 424 -19.09 21.77 48.12
N PHE A 425 -20.27 21.41 47.60
CA PHE A 425 -20.43 20.23 46.75
C PHE A 425 -19.74 20.39 45.40
N ILE A 426 -19.84 21.59 44.81
CA ILE A 426 -19.22 21.91 43.54
C ILE A 426 -17.71 21.87 43.67
N ASN A 427 -17.14 22.49 44.70
CA ASN A 427 -15.69 22.50 44.94
C ASN A 427 -15.14 21.08 45.13
N ILE A 428 -15.89 20.18 45.79
CA ILE A 428 -15.53 18.76 45.91
C ILE A 428 -15.42 18.13 44.52
N LEU A 429 -16.48 18.21 43.70
CA LEU A 429 -16.50 17.64 42.35
C LEU A 429 -15.35 18.20 41.49
N VAL A 430 -15.07 19.50 41.59
CA VAL A 430 -14.01 20.16 40.84
C VAL A 430 -12.62 19.67 41.30
N SER A 431 -12.39 19.59 42.61
CA SER A 431 -11.13 19.12 43.19
C SER A 431 -10.83 17.65 42.87
N MET A 432 -11.88 16.83 42.77
CA MET A 432 -11.79 15.42 42.38
C MET A 432 -11.67 15.22 40.87
N GLY A 433 -11.66 16.31 40.10
CA GLY A 433 -11.58 16.27 38.65
C GLY A 433 -12.87 15.77 37.96
N ILE A 434 -13.97 15.63 38.70
CA ILE A 434 -15.28 15.16 38.20
C ILE A 434 -15.94 16.23 37.31
N SER A 435 -15.80 17.50 37.68
CA SER A 435 -16.39 18.62 36.94
C SER A 435 -15.36 19.70 36.60
N SER A 436 -15.46 20.26 35.40
CA SER A 436 -14.55 21.30 34.89
C SER A 436 -15.22 22.67 34.71
N GLY A 437 -16.48 22.83 35.13
CA GLY A 437 -17.30 24.00 34.78
C GLY A 437 -17.76 23.95 33.32
N VAL A 438 -18.30 25.07 32.82
CA VAL A 438 -18.87 25.15 31.46
C VAL A 438 -17.97 25.92 30.48
N ASP A 439 -17.35 27.01 30.92
CA ASP A 439 -16.53 27.89 30.06
C ASP A 439 -15.18 28.28 30.69
N GLY A 440 -14.86 27.73 31.86
CA GLY A 440 -13.62 28.00 32.59
C GLY A 440 -13.71 29.17 33.59
N GLU A 441 -14.73 30.03 33.49
CA GLU A 441 -14.98 31.11 34.45
C GLU A 441 -16.23 30.84 35.29
N HIS A 442 -17.23 30.19 34.69
CA HIS A 442 -18.52 29.85 35.28
C HIS A 442 -18.72 28.34 35.40
N TRP A 443 -19.42 27.94 36.46
CA TRP A 443 -19.89 26.56 36.67
C TRP A 443 -21.38 26.38 36.36
N GLN A 444 -22.15 27.47 36.40
CA GLN A 444 -23.59 27.57 36.22
C GLN A 444 -24.40 26.70 37.20
N PRO A 445 -24.35 26.99 38.52
CA PRO A 445 -24.95 26.12 39.53
C PRO A 445 -26.47 25.97 39.44
N ASP A 446 -27.19 27.05 39.12
CA ASP A 446 -28.66 27.08 39.08
C ASP A 446 -29.23 26.66 37.72
N ARG A 447 -28.39 26.44 36.71
CA ARG A 447 -28.86 25.98 35.40
C ARG A 447 -29.32 24.54 35.49
N SER A 448 -30.44 24.24 34.85
CA SER A 448 -30.92 22.87 34.66
C SER A 448 -29.89 21.99 33.97
N ILE A 449 -29.65 20.80 34.53
CA ILE A 449 -28.67 19.85 34.01
C ILE A 449 -29.26 19.06 32.84
N THR A 450 -28.47 18.90 31.78
CA THR A 450 -28.85 18.07 30.64
C THR A 450 -28.59 16.60 30.93
N ARG A 451 -29.26 15.73 30.19
CA ARG A 451 -29.11 14.27 30.30
C ARG A 451 -27.68 13.81 30.03
N ALA A 452 -26.98 14.42 29.07
CA ALA A 452 -25.57 14.12 28.81
C ALA A 452 -24.64 14.61 29.93
N GLU A 453 -24.89 15.79 30.50
CA GLU A 453 -24.10 16.30 31.63
C GLU A 453 -24.29 15.47 32.90
N ALA A 454 -25.52 15.08 33.20
CA ALA A 454 -25.81 14.19 34.32
C ALA A 454 -25.13 12.83 34.11
N ALA A 455 -25.18 12.27 32.90
CA ALA A 455 -24.48 11.03 32.58
C ALA A 455 -22.96 11.17 32.81
N GLN A 456 -22.35 12.27 32.38
CA GLN A 456 -20.94 12.57 32.61
C GLN A 456 -20.60 12.67 34.08
N LEU A 457 -21.33 13.47 34.86
CA LEU A 457 -21.04 13.62 36.29
C LEU A 457 -21.20 12.29 37.04
N VAL A 458 -22.25 11.52 36.76
CA VAL A 458 -22.47 10.22 37.43
C VAL A 458 -21.40 9.21 37.06
N ALA A 459 -21.12 9.03 35.76
CA ALA A 459 -20.14 8.06 35.30
C ALA A 459 -18.73 8.37 35.80
N VAL A 460 -18.32 9.65 35.71
CA VAL A 460 -17.00 10.07 36.19
C VAL A 460 -16.91 9.91 37.70
N THR A 461 -17.95 10.28 38.45
CA THR A 461 -17.97 10.08 39.91
C THR A 461 -17.86 8.60 40.28
N ASP A 462 -18.63 7.70 39.65
CA ASP A 462 -18.57 6.28 39.98
C ASP A 462 -17.19 5.68 39.67
N LYS A 463 -16.54 6.13 38.60
CA LYS A 463 -15.18 5.72 38.22
C LYS A 463 -14.12 6.29 39.16
N SER A 464 -14.31 7.50 39.67
CA SER A 464 -13.32 8.21 40.49
C SER A 464 -13.58 8.10 41.99
N LYS A 465 -14.65 7.41 42.41
CA LYS A 465 -15.09 7.40 43.81
C LYS A 465 -13.99 6.99 44.77
N ASP A 466 -13.13 6.04 44.42
CA ASP A 466 -12.10 5.50 45.31
C ASP A 466 -10.78 6.30 45.33
N ASN A 467 -10.67 7.36 44.52
CA ASN A 467 -9.47 8.17 44.46
C ASN A 467 -9.29 9.01 45.74
N GLU A 468 -8.09 8.96 46.34
CA GLU A 468 -7.70 9.90 47.40
C GLU A 468 -7.50 11.30 46.80
N VAL A 469 -8.16 12.30 47.38
CA VAL A 469 -8.00 13.70 46.95
C VAL A 469 -6.74 14.27 47.57
N LYS A 470 -5.61 14.09 46.88
CA LYS A 470 -4.35 14.78 47.21
C LYS A 470 -4.23 15.98 46.29
N VAL A 471 -4.44 17.17 46.83
CA VAL A 471 -4.13 18.43 46.13
C VAL A 471 -2.62 18.48 45.92
N LYS A 472 -2.15 17.97 44.78
CA LYS A 472 -0.74 17.91 44.44
C LYS A 472 -0.33 19.23 43.79
N LYS A 473 0.63 19.93 44.42
CA LYS A 473 1.25 21.12 43.86
C LYS A 473 2.54 20.73 43.14
N VAL A 474 2.75 21.26 41.94
CA VAL A 474 3.96 21.03 41.14
C VAL A 474 4.58 22.38 40.79
N ASN A 475 5.86 22.56 41.12
CA ASN A 475 6.61 23.76 40.73
C ASN A 475 7.24 23.56 39.35
N ILE A 476 6.82 24.34 38.35
CA ILE A 476 7.38 24.31 37.00
C ILE A 476 8.40 25.45 36.87
N SER A 477 9.68 25.09 36.77
CA SER A 477 10.81 26.03 36.83
C SER A 477 11.14 26.73 35.50
N LYS A 478 10.52 26.32 34.39
CA LYS A 478 10.73 26.86 33.04
C LYS A 478 9.42 27.30 32.41
N LYS A 479 9.49 28.01 31.27
CA LYS A 479 8.30 28.27 30.45
C LYS A 479 7.70 26.95 29.97
N PHE A 480 6.39 26.87 29.92
CA PHE A 480 5.67 25.68 29.48
C PHE A 480 4.43 26.05 28.69
N PHE A 481 4.00 25.12 27.83
CA PHE A 481 2.77 25.23 27.09
C PHE A 481 1.64 24.51 27.81
N ALA A 482 0.48 25.14 27.79
CA ALA A 482 -0.78 24.53 28.16
C ALA A 482 -1.56 24.18 26.90
N TYR A 483 -2.15 22.99 26.88
CA TYR A 483 -2.80 22.38 25.73
C TYR A 483 -4.30 22.18 26.00
N ASN A 484 -5.12 22.14 24.94
CA ASN A 484 -6.57 21.94 25.07
C ASN A 484 -6.94 20.51 25.47
N GLY A 485 -6.05 19.55 25.22
CA GLY A 485 -6.18 18.14 25.59
C GLY A 485 -4.83 17.53 25.99
N PRO A 486 -4.83 16.29 26.50
CA PRO A 486 -3.63 15.55 26.90
C PRO A 486 -2.88 15.00 25.68
N SER A 487 -2.60 15.86 24.70
CA SER A 487 -1.88 15.53 23.47
C SER A 487 -1.26 16.79 22.88
N LEU A 488 -0.05 16.65 22.31
CA LEU A 488 0.60 17.72 21.56
C LEU A 488 -0.18 18.10 20.29
N SER A 489 -1.07 17.22 19.83
CA SER A 489 -1.96 17.49 18.69
C SER A 489 -3.26 18.22 19.05
N SER A 490 -3.53 18.45 20.33
CA SER A 490 -4.73 19.17 20.77
C SER A 490 -4.65 20.70 20.59
N GLY A 491 -3.50 21.19 20.13
CA GLY A 491 -3.21 22.61 19.97
C GLY A 491 -2.79 23.28 21.29
N ILE A 492 -1.87 24.24 21.15
CA ILE A 492 -1.42 25.08 22.26
C ILE A 492 -2.50 26.10 22.58
N ALA A 493 -2.98 26.11 23.82
CA ALA A 493 -3.92 27.11 24.32
C ALA A 493 -3.19 28.40 24.70
N LYS A 494 -2.10 28.29 25.48
CA LYS A 494 -1.32 29.43 25.96
C LYS A 494 0.07 29.00 26.43
N GLU A 495 1.03 29.91 26.35
CA GLU A 495 2.36 29.77 26.97
C GLU A 495 2.37 30.49 28.33
N TYR A 496 2.93 29.83 29.33
CA TYR A 496 3.07 30.37 30.67
C TYR A 496 4.53 30.42 31.10
N GLY A 497 4.88 31.44 31.90
CA GLY A 497 6.15 31.51 32.62
C GLY A 497 6.21 30.54 33.80
N PRO A 498 7.42 30.33 34.38
CA PRO A 498 7.62 29.47 35.55
C PRO A 498 6.64 29.82 36.69
N ARG A 499 6.01 28.81 37.29
CA ARG A 499 5.06 28.98 38.41
C ARG A 499 4.76 27.65 39.10
N GLU A 500 4.24 27.73 40.31
CA GLU A 500 3.56 26.61 40.97
C GLU A 500 2.16 26.41 40.38
N VAL A 501 1.79 25.17 40.11
CA VAL A 501 0.47 24.78 39.60
C VAL A 501 -0.16 23.72 40.48
N THR A 502 -1.49 23.75 40.59
CA THR A 502 -2.27 22.71 41.28
C THR A 502 -2.71 21.68 40.26
N VAL A 503 -2.41 20.40 40.54
CA VAL A 503 -2.73 19.25 39.69
C VAL A 503 -4.06 18.66 40.12
N TYR A 504 -4.98 18.54 39.16
CA TYR A 504 -6.33 17.98 39.33
C TYR A 504 -6.48 16.60 38.70
N GLU A 505 -5.62 16.27 37.75
CA GLU A 505 -5.52 14.94 37.13
C GLU A 505 -4.06 14.71 36.74
N GLU A 506 -3.55 13.50 36.94
CA GLU A 506 -2.21 13.10 36.53
C GLU A 506 -2.30 11.76 35.81
N ARG A 507 -1.66 11.67 34.65
CA ARG A 507 -1.63 10.47 33.82
C ARG A 507 -0.26 9.83 33.83
N GLU A 508 -0.22 8.51 33.66
CA GLU A 508 1.03 7.73 33.65
C GLU A 508 1.99 8.15 32.53
N ASP A 509 1.49 8.77 31.47
CA ASP A 509 2.26 9.26 30.32
C ASP A 509 2.89 10.65 30.53
N GLY A 510 2.74 11.23 31.74
CA GLY A 510 3.34 12.51 32.11
C GLY A 510 2.49 13.74 31.83
N TRP A 511 1.24 13.56 31.39
CA TRP A 511 0.27 14.65 31.27
C TRP A 511 -0.40 14.96 32.61
N ILE A 512 -0.41 16.24 32.97
CA ILE A 512 -1.14 16.76 34.13
C ILE A 512 -2.21 17.75 33.69
N ARG A 513 -3.37 17.70 34.36
CA ARG A 513 -4.45 18.68 34.19
C ARG A 513 -4.40 19.71 35.30
N ILE A 514 -4.38 20.98 34.94
CA ILE A 514 -4.28 22.10 35.86
C ILE A 514 -5.37 23.15 35.57
N HIS A 515 -5.66 24.00 36.55
CA HIS A 515 -6.52 25.17 36.36
C HIS A 515 -5.67 26.40 36.01
N THR A 516 -6.08 27.14 34.99
CA THR A 516 -5.43 28.38 34.52
C THR A 516 -6.46 29.48 34.31
N ASP A 517 -6.02 30.69 33.95
CA ASP A 517 -6.92 31.79 33.51
C ASP A 517 -7.65 31.47 32.20
N ALA A 518 -7.21 30.45 31.44
CA ALA A 518 -7.94 29.90 30.30
C ALA A 518 -8.79 28.67 30.68
N GLY A 519 -9.13 28.51 31.97
CA GLY A 519 -9.80 27.33 32.52
C GLY A 519 -8.89 26.12 32.65
N PHE A 520 -9.50 24.92 32.70
CA PHE A 520 -8.75 23.67 32.77
C PHE A 520 -7.96 23.41 31.48
N LYS A 521 -6.67 23.11 31.66
CA LYS A 521 -5.73 22.84 30.56
C LYS A 521 -4.75 21.74 30.95
N TRP A 522 -4.11 21.19 29.93
CA TRP A 522 -3.17 20.09 30.04
C TRP A 522 -1.73 20.57 29.89
N ILE A 523 -0.81 20.02 30.67
CA ILE A 523 0.62 20.26 30.54
C ILE A 523 1.31 18.91 30.41
N CYS A 524 2.23 18.79 29.47
CA CYS A 524 3.12 17.65 29.38
C CYS A 524 4.39 17.93 30.17
N LEU A 525 4.65 17.18 31.24
CA LEU A 525 5.88 17.31 32.02
C LEU A 525 7.06 16.62 31.33
N VAL A 526 6.78 15.69 30.42
CA VAL A 526 7.77 14.91 29.68
C VAL A 526 7.93 15.48 28.28
N GLU A 527 9.09 16.07 27.99
CA GLU A 527 9.38 16.59 26.65
C GLU A 527 9.42 15.46 25.62
N LYS A 528 8.62 15.59 24.55
CA LYS A 528 8.75 14.73 23.38
C LYS A 528 9.96 15.17 22.57
N LYS A 529 10.95 14.29 22.42
CA LYS A 529 12.15 14.52 21.61
C LYS A 529 12.12 13.67 20.35
N VAL A 530 12.49 14.25 19.22
CA VAL A 530 12.61 13.57 17.93
C VAL A 530 14.05 13.72 17.44
N ASN A 531 14.65 12.62 17.00
CA ASN A 531 15.99 12.62 16.43
C ASN A 531 15.92 12.86 14.92
N MET A 532 16.37 14.03 14.46
CA MET A 532 16.41 14.37 13.04
C MET A 532 17.75 13.92 12.46
N ASN A 533 17.78 12.75 11.81
CA ASN A 533 19.03 12.13 11.32
C ASN A 533 19.60 12.78 10.04
N ASN A 534 18.80 13.59 9.34
CA ASN A 534 19.18 14.26 8.09
C ASN A 534 19.00 15.77 8.25
N ASN A 535 19.62 16.55 7.36
CA ASN A 535 19.30 17.97 7.21
C ASN A 535 17.79 18.12 7.01
N PHE A 536 17.19 19.10 7.69
CA PHE A 536 15.76 19.33 7.61
C PHE A 536 15.43 20.81 7.42
N LEU A 537 14.28 21.02 6.80
CA LEU A 537 13.76 22.34 6.49
C LEU A 537 12.68 22.72 7.50
N THR A 538 12.63 24.02 7.78
CA THR A 538 11.65 24.61 8.69
C THR A 538 10.77 25.60 7.95
N TYR A 539 9.53 25.75 8.40
CA TYR A 539 8.48 26.51 7.76
C TYR A 539 7.78 27.42 8.78
N ASN A 540 7.22 28.54 8.30
CA ASN A 540 6.50 29.47 9.18
C ASN A 540 5.12 28.94 9.58
N GLU A 541 4.49 28.15 8.71
CA GLU A 541 3.24 27.46 8.96
C GLU A 541 3.39 25.96 8.66
N ALA A 542 2.43 25.14 9.10
CA ALA A 542 2.37 23.71 8.80
C ALA A 542 1.96 23.46 7.34
N SER A 543 2.71 24.04 6.40
CA SER A 543 2.43 24.01 4.97
C SER A 543 3.68 24.31 4.16
N LEU A 544 3.90 23.54 3.09
CA LEU A 544 4.96 23.79 2.10
C LEU A 544 4.73 25.09 1.32
N SER A 545 3.50 25.62 1.32
CA SER A 545 3.20 26.91 0.70
C SER A 545 3.66 28.12 1.52
N SER A 546 4.03 27.93 2.80
CA SER A 546 4.50 29.02 3.66
C SER A 546 5.96 29.44 3.40
N GLY A 547 6.64 28.73 2.49
CA GLY A 547 8.03 28.98 2.18
C GLY A 547 9.00 28.38 3.20
N ILE A 548 10.21 28.07 2.73
CA ILE A 548 11.30 27.63 3.61
C ILE A 548 11.74 28.83 4.46
N SER A 549 11.66 28.69 5.78
CA SER A 549 12.08 29.68 6.77
C SER A 549 13.51 29.47 7.30
N GLY A 550 14.05 28.26 7.14
CA GLY A 550 15.41 27.93 7.56
C GLY A 550 15.77 26.46 7.30
N GLU A 551 17.08 26.19 7.22
CA GLU A 551 17.65 24.85 7.05
C GLU A 551 18.58 24.54 8.22
N TYR A 552 18.48 23.31 8.74
CA TYR A 552 19.19 22.88 9.94
C TYR A 552 19.88 21.54 9.71
N ALA A 553 21.07 21.39 10.30
CA ALA A 553 21.81 20.13 10.33
C ALA A 553 21.10 19.08 11.23
N PRO A 554 21.48 17.79 11.14
CA PRO A 554 20.92 16.74 11.99
C PRO A 554 21.08 17.07 13.48
N GLN A 555 19.99 16.96 14.24
CA GLN A 555 19.98 17.23 15.68
C GLN A 555 18.73 16.63 16.36
N ILE A 556 18.78 16.50 17.68
CA ILE A 556 17.61 16.15 18.49
C ILE A 556 16.80 17.42 18.74
N VAL A 557 15.52 17.40 18.38
CA VAL A 557 14.60 18.52 18.55
C VAL A 557 13.54 18.20 19.59
N THR A 558 13.07 19.21 20.31
CA THR A 558 11.94 19.09 21.24
C THR A 558 10.66 19.52 20.53
N VAL A 559 9.66 18.63 20.51
CA VAL A 559 8.37 18.85 19.89
C VAL A 559 7.45 19.56 20.86
N VAL A 560 6.85 20.67 20.41
CA VAL A 560 5.93 21.48 21.21
C VAL A 560 4.50 21.48 20.67
N GLU A 561 4.28 21.04 19.43
CA GLU A 561 2.94 20.90 18.85
C GLU A 561 3.03 19.87 17.72
N GLU A 562 1.97 19.10 17.52
CA GLU A 562 1.84 18.18 16.38
C GLU A 562 0.58 18.51 15.60
N ARG A 563 0.61 18.33 14.29
CA ARG A 563 -0.57 18.43 13.41
C ARG A 563 -0.64 17.22 12.49
N GLY A 564 -1.77 17.10 11.80
CA GLY A 564 -1.94 16.11 10.73
C GLY A 564 -0.82 16.19 9.69
N ASP A 565 -0.69 15.14 8.88
CA ASP A 565 0.31 15.04 7.80
C ASP A 565 1.78 15.10 8.26
N ASN A 566 2.04 14.69 9.51
CA ASN A 566 3.39 14.56 10.09
C ASN A 566 4.12 15.89 10.29
N TRP A 567 3.36 16.96 10.52
CA TRP A 567 3.90 18.25 10.89
C TRP A 567 4.14 18.34 12.39
N ILE A 568 5.37 18.70 12.76
CA ILE A 568 5.75 19.00 14.14
C ILE A 568 6.20 20.44 14.26
N LYS A 569 5.92 21.08 15.39
CA LYS A 569 6.44 22.38 15.74
C LYS A 569 7.56 22.22 16.74
N ILE A 570 8.66 22.91 16.49
CA ILE A 570 9.88 22.83 17.30
C ILE A 570 10.38 24.23 17.61
N HIS A 571 11.16 24.35 18.69
CA HIS A 571 11.87 25.59 19.00
C HIS A 571 13.21 25.66 18.25
N THR A 572 13.48 26.78 17.59
CA THR A 572 14.71 27.04 16.83
C THR A 572 15.30 28.39 17.20
N GLY A 573 16.50 28.72 16.70
CA GLY A 573 17.08 30.07 16.86
C GLY A 573 16.25 31.19 16.21
N LEU A 574 15.34 30.86 15.29
CA LEU A 574 14.39 31.77 14.65
C LEU A 574 13.00 31.75 15.32
N GLY A 575 12.91 31.20 16.54
CA GLY A 575 11.66 30.97 17.26
C GLY A 575 11.01 29.64 16.89
N TYR A 576 9.70 29.52 17.13
CA TYR A 576 8.96 28.30 16.83
C TYR A 576 8.69 28.14 15.34
N LYS A 577 9.11 27.00 14.79
CA LYS A 577 8.93 26.68 13.37
C LYS A 577 8.34 25.29 13.17
N TRP A 578 7.68 25.12 12.04
CA TRP A 578 7.10 23.85 11.62
C TRP A 578 8.10 23.03 10.81
N VAL A 579 8.08 21.72 10.97
CA VAL A 579 8.88 20.76 10.22
C VAL A 579 7.96 19.64 9.76
N CYS A 580 8.05 19.27 8.49
CA CYS A 580 7.37 18.09 7.97
C CYS A 580 8.31 16.89 8.11
N LEU A 581 7.89 15.86 8.86
CA LEU A 581 8.72 14.66 9.07
C LEU A 581 8.76 13.74 7.86
N ILE A 582 7.78 13.86 6.96
CA ILE A 582 7.71 13.06 5.73
C ILE A 582 7.89 13.97 4.52
N GLU A 583 8.81 13.61 3.65
CA GLU A 583 9.05 14.31 2.40
C GLU A 583 7.87 14.10 1.44
N LYS A 584 7.33 15.19 0.88
CA LYS A 584 6.31 15.12 -0.16
C LYS A 584 6.95 14.72 -1.48
N LYS A 585 6.59 13.55 -2.01
CA LYS A 585 7.02 13.10 -3.34
C LYS A 585 5.89 13.27 -4.34
N VAL A 586 6.21 13.81 -5.51
CA VAL A 586 5.27 14.00 -6.63
C VAL A 586 5.86 13.32 -7.86
N GLN A 587 5.06 12.50 -8.55
CA GLN A 587 5.47 11.94 -9.84
C GLN A 587 5.25 12.96 -10.97
N ILE A 588 6.25 13.10 -11.83
CA ILE A 588 6.18 13.92 -13.03
C ILE A 588 6.32 13.00 -14.24
N ASP A 589 5.20 12.71 -14.90
CA ASP A 589 5.12 11.70 -15.98
C ASP A 589 5.58 12.21 -17.36
N ARG A 590 6.41 13.26 -17.37
CA ARG A 590 6.89 13.92 -18.60
C ARG A 590 8.27 14.51 -18.39
N ASP A 591 8.95 14.79 -19.50
CA ASP A 591 10.12 15.65 -19.48
C ASP A 591 9.76 17.02 -18.89
N PHE A 592 10.67 17.55 -18.08
CA PHE A 592 10.47 18.83 -17.43
C PHE A 592 11.74 19.67 -17.32
N THR A 593 11.52 20.98 -17.27
CA THR A 593 12.56 21.99 -17.13
C THR A 593 12.47 22.61 -15.76
N THR A 594 13.64 22.95 -15.22
CA THR A 594 13.76 23.62 -13.92
C THR A 594 14.38 25.00 -14.04
N TYR A 595 14.07 25.85 -13.07
CA TYR A 595 14.35 27.29 -13.10
C TYR A 595 14.89 27.77 -11.75
N ASP A 596 15.62 28.89 -11.74
CA ASP A 596 16.14 29.53 -10.51
C ASP A 596 15.08 30.33 -9.75
N ALA A 597 13.97 30.69 -10.39
CA ALA A 597 12.81 31.32 -9.79
C ALA A 597 11.50 30.73 -10.36
N PRO A 598 10.34 30.86 -9.67
CA PRO A 598 9.06 30.33 -10.12
C PRO A 598 8.44 31.19 -11.24
N ALA A 599 9.17 31.34 -12.35
CA ALA A 599 8.74 32.07 -13.55
C ALA A 599 9.41 31.49 -14.80
N ARG A 600 8.69 31.39 -15.93
CA ARG A 600 9.25 30.91 -17.21
C ARG A 600 10.25 31.88 -17.85
N SER A 601 10.27 33.14 -17.41
CA SER A 601 11.28 34.12 -17.79
C SER A 601 12.59 34.01 -16.99
N ALA A 602 12.61 33.16 -15.97
CA ALA A 602 13.77 32.92 -15.12
C ALA A 602 14.83 32.06 -15.81
N ASN A 603 16.03 31.96 -15.23
CA ASN A 603 17.10 31.20 -15.85
C ASN A 603 16.80 29.70 -15.72
N ILE A 604 16.97 28.99 -16.83
CA ILE A 604 16.84 27.54 -16.85
C ILE A 604 18.08 26.92 -16.19
N LEU A 605 17.84 26.02 -15.23
CA LEU A 605 18.88 25.34 -14.47
C LEU A 605 19.14 23.90 -14.94
N GLY A 606 18.14 23.23 -15.50
CA GLY A 606 18.29 21.84 -15.89
C GLY A 606 17.07 21.25 -16.60
N TYR A 607 17.32 20.14 -17.30
CA TYR A 607 16.35 19.33 -18.01
C TYR A 607 16.36 17.92 -17.47
N TYR A 608 15.17 17.38 -17.22
CA TYR A 608 15.00 16.11 -16.56
C TYR A 608 13.94 15.30 -17.31
N GLY A 609 14.17 13.98 -17.41
CA GLY A 609 13.14 13.05 -17.87
C GLY A 609 12.06 12.80 -16.80
N PRO A 610 11.04 11.98 -17.10
CA PRO A 610 9.97 11.66 -16.16
C PRO A 610 10.54 10.97 -14.91
N GLN A 611 10.22 11.50 -13.72
CA GLN A 611 10.69 10.95 -12.45
C GLN A 611 9.90 11.49 -11.26
N ALA A 612 10.01 10.79 -10.13
CA ALA A 612 9.50 11.27 -8.85
C ALA A 612 10.43 12.34 -8.29
N VAL A 613 9.87 13.48 -7.92
CA VAL A 613 10.59 14.61 -7.34
C VAL A 613 10.18 14.82 -5.89
N THR A 614 11.13 15.25 -5.06
CA THR A 614 10.84 15.63 -3.67
C THR A 614 10.54 17.12 -3.61
N VAL A 615 9.32 17.47 -3.21
CA VAL A 615 8.82 18.84 -3.13
C VAL A 615 9.15 19.42 -1.76
N VAL A 616 9.78 20.59 -1.76
CA VAL A 616 10.18 21.34 -0.56
C VAL A 616 9.45 22.67 -0.40
N GLU A 617 8.83 23.19 -1.45
CA GLU A 617 8.06 24.44 -1.41
C GLU A 617 7.02 24.46 -2.54
N GLU A 618 5.88 25.08 -2.32
CA GLU A 618 4.80 25.17 -3.31
C GLU A 618 4.33 26.61 -3.49
N ARG A 619 4.20 27.08 -4.74
CA ARG A 619 3.70 28.41 -5.09
C ARG A 619 2.79 28.34 -6.30
N GLY A 620 1.49 28.16 -6.07
CA GLY A 620 0.52 27.99 -7.14
C GLY A 620 0.83 26.73 -7.95
N THR A 621 1.19 26.87 -9.23
CA THR A 621 1.56 25.75 -10.11
C THR A 621 3.04 25.41 -10.06
N TRP A 622 3.83 26.22 -9.35
CA TRP A 622 5.27 26.04 -9.21
C TRP A 622 5.59 25.19 -7.99
N LEU A 623 6.39 24.15 -8.20
CA LEU A 623 6.96 23.31 -7.16
C LEU A 623 8.46 23.60 -7.07
N ARG A 624 8.96 23.88 -5.87
CA ARG A 624 10.40 23.86 -5.63
C ARG A 624 10.77 22.45 -5.21
N ILE A 625 11.71 21.87 -5.94
CA ILE A 625 12.10 20.47 -5.78
C ILE A 625 13.57 20.36 -5.37
N ARG A 626 13.90 19.30 -4.63
CA ARG A 626 15.29 18.94 -4.33
C ARG A 626 15.88 18.15 -5.49
N THR A 627 17.00 18.61 -6.03
CA THR A 627 17.81 17.89 -7.02
C THR A 627 19.25 17.75 -6.53
N TYR A 628 20.08 16.99 -7.25
CA TYR A 628 21.52 16.87 -6.94
C TYR A 628 22.28 18.20 -7.06
N ALA A 629 21.73 19.17 -7.82
CA ALA A 629 22.31 20.49 -8.04
C ALA A 629 21.74 21.56 -7.08
N GLY A 630 20.90 21.16 -6.11
CA GLY A 630 20.25 22.05 -5.16
C GLY A 630 18.74 22.17 -5.37
N TYR A 631 18.14 23.22 -4.81
CA TYR A 631 16.70 23.46 -4.92
C TYR A 631 16.37 24.22 -6.21
N GLN A 632 15.48 23.67 -7.02
CA GLN A 632 15.11 24.25 -8.31
C GLN A 632 13.59 24.32 -8.46
N TRP A 633 13.09 25.30 -9.20
CA TRP A 633 11.66 25.48 -9.44
C TRP A 633 11.21 24.73 -10.69
N LEU A 634 10.03 24.14 -10.65
CA LEU A 634 9.38 23.43 -11.75
C LEU A 634 7.94 23.92 -11.86
N ASP A 635 7.48 24.31 -13.05
CA ASP A 635 6.06 24.52 -13.29
C ASP A 635 5.37 23.20 -13.69
N THR A 636 4.34 22.84 -12.92
CA THR A 636 3.49 21.68 -13.19
C THR A 636 2.63 21.86 -14.44
N LYS A 637 2.27 23.11 -14.78
CA LYS A 637 1.46 23.39 -15.98
C LYS A 637 2.28 23.34 -17.26
N LYS A 638 1.65 22.77 -18.30
CA LYS A 638 2.08 22.93 -19.69
C LYS A 638 1.49 24.23 -20.23
N GLU A 639 2.34 25.13 -20.67
CA GLU A 639 1.92 26.29 -21.44
C GLU A 639 2.11 25.97 -22.92
N THR A 640 1.03 26.04 -23.69
CA THR A 640 1.04 25.81 -25.12
C THR A 640 0.66 27.09 -25.84
N LYS A 641 1.27 27.30 -27.02
CA LYS A 641 0.98 28.46 -27.86
C LYS A 641 0.82 28.04 -29.30
N TYR A 642 -0.23 28.53 -29.96
CA TYR A 642 -0.44 28.30 -31.39
C TYR A 642 0.26 29.38 -32.22
N LEU A 643 1.24 28.98 -33.04
CA LEU A 643 1.91 29.85 -33.99
C LEU A 643 1.21 29.73 -35.35
N SER A 644 0.46 30.76 -35.74
CA SER A 644 -0.47 30.72 -36.88
C SER A 644 0.18 30.91 -38.26
N LYS A 645 1.47 31.24 -38.32
CA LYS A 645 2.25 31.39 -39.56
C LYS A 645 3.49 30.50 -39.52
N VAL A 646 4.10 30.27 -40.68
CA VAL A 646 5.41 29.63 -40.78
C VAL A 646 6.41 30.39 -39.93
N PHE A 647 7.20 29.68 -39.12
CA PHE A 647 8.16 30.29 -38.21
C PHE A 647 9.53 29.60 -38.28
N PHE A 648 10.55 30.36 -37.90
CA PHE A 648 11.93 29.90 -37.87
C PHE A 648 12.38 29.71 -36.43
N ALA A 649 13.12 28.64 -36.19
CA ALA A 649 13.74 28.34 -34.92
C ALA A 649 15.22 28.69 -34.96
N TYR A 650 15.72 29.32 -33.91
CA TYR A 650 17.05 29.89 -33.81
C TYR A 650 17.81 29.26 -32.64
N ASP A 651 19.12 29.13 -32.75
CA ASP A 651 19.94 28.64 -31.64
C ASP A 651 19.94 29.60 -30.43
N ASN A 652 19.86 30.91 -30.69
CA ASN A 652 19.82 31.97 -29.69
C ASN A 652 18.61 32.89 -29.95
N PRO A 653 18.11 33.62 -28.92
CA PRO A 653 16.94 34.51 -29.05
C PRO A 653 17.31 35.82 -29.77
N SER A 654 17.73 35.70 -31.03
CA SER A 654 18.20 36.80 -31.88
C SER A 654 18.01 36.46 -33.35
N PHE A 655 17.54 37.42 -34.15
CA PHE A 655 17.33 37.24 -35.58
C PHE A 655 18.63 37.03 -36.37
N ILE A 656 19.78 37.51 -35.87
CA ILE A 656 21.08 37.25 -36.52
C ILE A 656 21.65 35.86 -36.18
N SER A 657 21.04 35.16 -35.22
CA SER A 657 21.45 33.79 -34.85
C SER A 657 21.30 32.84 -36.04
N ARG A 658 22.05 31.74 -36.01
CA ARG A 658 21.86 30.63 -36.95
C ARG A 658 20.41 30.13 -36.88
N VAL A 659 19.81 29.92 -38.05
CA VAL A 659 18.51 29.27 -38.19
C VAL A 659 18.71 27.75 -38.10
N SER A 660 18.01 27.14 -37.17
CA SER A 660 18.11 25.71 -36.87
C SER A 660 16.97 24.90 -37.49
N GLY A 661 15.93 25.57 -38.00
CA GLY A 661 14.84 24.93 -38.74
C GLY A 661 13.73 25.90 -39.14
N LYS A 662 12.96 25.53 -40.18
CA LYS A 662 11.74 26.22 -40.64
C LYS A 662 10.55 25.29 -40.38
N TYR A 663 9.50 25.78 -39.74
CA TYR A 663 8.36 24.98 -39.29
C TYR A 663 7.04 25.57 -39.78
N ALA A 664 6.09 24.70 -40.12
CA ALA A 664 4.72 25.07 -40.47
C ALA A 664 3.95 25.58 -39.22
N PRO A 665 2.83 26.31 -39.41
CA PRO A 665 1.96 26.69 -38.30
C PRO A 665 1.56 25.50 -37.44
N GLN A 666 1.77 25.59 -36.12
CA GLN A 666 1.46 24.51 -35.18
C GLN A 666 1.37 25.02 -33.74
N THR A 667 0.80 24.20 -32.87
CA THR A 667 0.84 24.42 -31.41
C THR A 667 2.18 23.91 -30.87
N VAL A 668 2.86 24.75 -30.09
CA VAL A 668 4.15 24.45 -29.47
C VAL A 668 4.05 24.55 -27.95
N GLU A 669 4.78 23.71 -27.23
CA GLU A 669 4.96 23.85 -25.78
C GLU A 669 6.04 24.91 -25.50
N VAL A 670 5.77 25.79 -24.54
CA VAL A 670 6.64 26.90 -24.14
C VAL A 670 7.46 26.51 -22.91
N TYR A 671 8.78 26.47 -23.09
CA TYR A 671 9.77 26.08 -22.07
C TYR A 671 10.55 27.27 -21.49
N GLY A 672 10.39 28.46 -22.06
CA GLY A 672 11.05 29.66 -21.57
C GLY A 672 10.66 30.89 -22.37
N GLU A 673 10.73 32.05 -21.75
CA GLU A 673 10.38 33.32 -22.38
C GLU A 673 11.46 34.38 -22.17
N ARG A 674 11.63 35.26 -23.15
CA ARG A 674 12.52 36.43 -23.08
C ARG A 674 11.87 37.65 -23.69
N ASN A 675 12.37 38.82 -23.27
CA ASN A 675 11.94 40.11 -23.77
C ASN A 675 11.94 40.19 -25.31
N GLY A 676 10.98 40.91 -25.87
CA GLY A 676 10.83 41.06 -27.33
C GLY A 676 10.08 39.91 -28.00
N GLY A 677 9.33 39.10 -27.24
CA GLY A 677 8.47 38.03 -27.77
C GLY A 677 9.21 36.75 -28.14
N TRP A 678 10.38 36.49 -27.54
CA TRP A 678 11.12 35.25 -27.76
C TRP A 678 10.62 34.17 -26.81
N ILE A 679 10.22 33.04 -27.37
CA ILE A 679 9.83 31.84 -26.62
C ILE A 679 10.74 30.68 -27.01
N GLN A 680 11.08 29.84 -26.04
CA GLN A 680 11.87 28.64 -26.26
C GLN A 680 10.93 27.43 -26.39
N ILE A 681 11.12 26.66 -27.45
CA ILE A 681 10.28 25.51 -27.79
C ILE A 681 11.14 24.27 -28.04
N GLN A 682 10.58 23.09 -27.80
CA GLN A 682 11.21 21.82 -28.18
C GLN A 682 11.04 21.59 -29.69
N THR A 683 12.14 21.30 -30.37
CA THR A 683 12.15 20.92 -31.79
C THR A 683 12.88 19.59 -31.98
N SER A 684 12.84 19.03 -33.19
CA SER A 684 13.66 17.86 -33.57
C SER A 684 15.17 18.11 -33.38
N ASN A 685 15.60 19.37 -33.42
CA ASN A 685 16.99 19.78 -33.22
C ASN A 685 17.27 20.25 -31.78
N GLY A 686 16.45 19.80 -30.83
CA GLY A 686 16.48 20.19 -29.41
C GLY A 686 15.74 21.50 -29.15
N LEU A 687 15.99 22.11 -27.99
CA LEU A 687 15.39 23.40 -27.66
C LEU A 687 15.92 24.51 -28.55
N LYS A 688 15.01 25.34 -29.05
CA LYS A 688 15.32 26.47 -29.93
C LYS A 688 14.43 27.65 -29.60
N TRP A 689 14.92 28.83 -29.94
CA TRP A 689 14.22 30.08 -29.76
C TRP A 689 13.39 30.40 -30.99
N VAL A 690 12.14 30.75 -30.80
CA VAL A 690 11.27 31.31 -31.84
C VAL A 690 10.80 32.66 -31.35
N ASN A 691 10.63 33.62 -32.26
CA ASN A 691 10.08 34.91 -31.91
C ASN A 691 8.62 34.97 -32.38
N GLU A 692 7.71 35.34 -31.51
CA GLU A 692 6.28 35.55 -31.83
C GLU A 692 6.10 36.65 -32.89
N GLY A 693 7.03 37.59 -32.96
CA GLY A 693 7.13 38.61 -34.01
C GLY A 693 7.58 38.09 -35.38
N ASN A 694 7.92 36.80 -35.55
CA ASN A 694 8.11 36.18 -36.88
C ASN A 694 6.79 36.00 -37.66
N VAL A 695 5.67 36.47 -37.12
CA VAL A 695 4.38 36.53 -37.79
C VAL A 695 4.32 37.79 -38.68
N ASN A 696 5.19 37.87 -39.70
CA ASN A 696 5.18 38.89 -40.77
C ASN A 696 5.09 40.35 -40.26
N ARG A 697 6.22 40.99 -39.93
CA ARG A 697 6.22 42.47 -39.91
C ARG A 697 5.89 42.92 -41.33
N ASN A 698 4.81 43.67 -41.53
CA ASN A 698 4.47 44.24 -42.85
C ASN A 698 5.64 45.03 -43.46
N GLN A 699 6.63 45.43 -42.65
CA GLN A 699 7.90 46.00 -43.07
C GLN A 699 9.07 45.52 -42.18
N VAL A 700 10.16 45.08 -42.79
CA VAL A 700 11.46 44.82 -42.15
C VAL A 700 12.52 45.65 -42.84
N ILE A 701 13.34 46.38 -42.07
CA ILE A 701 14.55 47.05 -42.55
C ILE A 701 15.68 46.71 -41.59
N LEU A 702 16.70 46.04 -42.10
CA LEU A 702 17.89 45.63 -41.38
C LEU A 702 18.88 46.79 -41.30
N ASN A 703 19.57 46.92 -40.17
CA ASN A 703 20.60 47.93 -39.99
C ASN A 703 21.96 47.48 -40.55
N VAL A 704 21.98 47.10 -41.83
CA VAL A 704 23.21 46.69 -42.53
C VAL A 704 24.08 47.93 -42.78
N PRO A 705 25.40 47.87 -42.55
CA PRO A 705 26.30 48.97 -42.90
C PRO A 705 26.23 49.27 -44.41
N SER A 706 26.39 50.54 -44.77
CA SER A 706 26.48 50.96 -46.18
C SER A 706 27.93 51.33 -46.47
N LEU A 707 28.52 50.69 -47.46
CA LEU A 707 29.91 50.87 -47.85
C LEU A 707 29.97 51.37 -49.29
N TYR A 708 30.90 52.30 -49.54
CA TYR A 708 31.15 52.87 -50.86
C TYR A 708 32.39 52.24 -51.50
N GLN A 709 32.28 51.77 -52.75
CA GLN A 709 33.35 51.01 -53.39
C GLN A 709 34.54 51.86 -53.87
N PHE A 710 34.31 53.14 -54.18
CA PHE A 710 35.35 54.05 -54.66
C PHE A 710 36.14 54.71 -53.52
N PRO A 711 37.37 55.21 -53.80
CA PRO A 711 38.11 55.11 -55.08
C PRO A 711 38.90 53.81 -55.28
N GLU A 712 38.93 52.91 -54.30
CA GLU A 712 39.89 51.80 -54.26
C GLU A 712 39.47 50.60 -55.14
N LEU A 713 38.17 50.37 -55.32
CA LEU A 713 37.62 49.19 -55.98
C LEU A 713 36.58 49.57 -57.04
N ASN A 714 37.02 50.13 -58.16
CA ASN A 714 36.12 50.61 -59.22
C ASN A 714 35.21 49.50 -59.78
N ASN A 715 35.65 48.24 -59.77
CA ASN A 715 34.87 47.07 -60.18
C ASN A 715 34.49 46.17 -58.98
N GLY A 716 34.40 46.73 -57.77
CA GLY A 716 34.27 45.96 -56.52
C GLY A 716 32.85 45.71 -56.02
N CYS A 717 31.80 45.91 -56.84
CA CYS A 717 30.42 45.91 -56.34
C CYS A 717 30.01 44.61 -55.61
N GLU A 718 30.44 43.45 -56.10
CA GLU A 718 30.15 42.15 -55.51
C GLU A 718 30.81 41.99 -54.14
N VAL A 719 32.11 42.32 -54.05
CA VAL A 719 32.87 42.10 -52.83
C VAL A 719 32.57 43.14 -51.76
N VAL A 720 32.27 44.38 -52.13
CA VAL A 720 31.82 45.41 -51.20
C VAL A 720 30.40 45.12 -50.71
N SER A 721 29.52 44.58 -51.57
CA SER A 721 28.22 44.06 -51.15
C SER A 721 28.35 42.89 -50.19
N LEU A 722 29.25 41.95 -50.47
CA LEU A 722 29.54 40.85 -49.56
C LEU A 722 30.07 41.36 -48.22
N GLN A 723 30.95 42.36 -48.22
CA GLN A 723 31.47 42.95 -47.00
C GLN A 723 30.35 43.53 -46.13
N MET A 724 29.41 44.27 -46.72
CA MET A 724 28.25 44.80 -45.99
C MET A 724 27.44 43.68 -45.30
N LEU A 725 27.20 42.57 -46.01
CA LEU A 725 26.54 41.38 -45.46
C LEU A 725 27.36 40.76 -44.32
N VAL A 726 28.67 40.59 -44.50
CA VAL A 726 29.57 39.98 -43.51
C VAL A 726 29.65 40.83 -42.25
N GLU A 727 29.86 42.14 -42.37
CA GLU A 727 29.93 43.06 -41.22
C GLU A 727 28.64 43.06 -40.40
N HIS A 728 27.47 42.97 -41.06
CA HIS A 728 26.19 42.80 -40.36
C HIS A 728 26.13 41.48 -39.58
N GLN A 729 26.67 40.39 -40.14
CA GLN A 729 26.65 39.08 -39.50
C GLN A 729 27.65 38.97 -38.32
N ILE A 730 28.83 39.56 -38.44
CA ILE A 730 29.90 39.46 -37.42
C ILE A 730 29.91 40.63 -36.44
N GLY A 731 29.15 41.70 -36.70
CA GLY A 731 29.03 42.87 -35.83
C GLY A 731 30.29 43.72 -35.69
N ARG A 732 31.26 43.60 -36.63
CA ARG A 732 32.50 44.40 -36.66
C ARG A 732 32.86 44.77 -38.10
N SER A 733 33.55 45.91 -38.26
CA SER A 733 34.01 46.38 -39.58
C SER A 733 35.27 45.67 -40.05
N LEU A 734 35.41 45.53 -41.36
CA LEU A 734 36.56 44.93 -42.05
C LEU A 734 37.31 45.97 -42.89
N ASN A 735 38.59 45.72 -43.18
CA ASN A 735 39.33 46.56 -44.11
C ASN A 735 38.89 46.23 -45.55
N LYS A 736 38.33 47.23 -46.24
CA LYS A 736 37.73 47.09 -47.58
C LYS A 736 38.69 46.49 -48.62
N VAL A 737 39.92 47.00 -48.67
CA VAL A 737 40.91 46.57 -49.66
C VAL A 737 41.40 45.16 -49.32
N ALA A 738 41.75 44.89 -48.06
CA ALA A 738 42.21 43.56 -47.64
C ALA A 738 41.14 42.49 -47.91
N PHE A 739 39.89 42.77 -47.54
CA PHE A 739 38.77 41.86 -47.77
C PHE A 739 38.54 41.58 -49.26
N ALA A 740 38.66 42.60 -50.11
CA ALA A 740 38.53 42.43 -51.56
C ALA A 740 39.60 41.51 -52.16
N PHE A 741 40.84 41.58 -51.68
CA PHE A 741 41.92 40.71 -52.17
C PHE A 741 41.90 39.28 -51.62
N GLU A 742 40.99 38.96 -50.68
CA GLU A 742 40.76 37.60 -50.20
C GLU A 742 39.82 36.77 -51.07
N MET A 743 39.09 37.41 -52.01
CA MET A 743 38.17 36.71 -52.92
C MET A 743 38.95 35.90 -53.98
N PRO A 744 38.37 34.83 -54.54
CA PRO A 744 38.99 34.14 -55.66
C PRO A 744 39.10 35.04 -56.90
N PHE A 745 40.23 34.98 -57.62
CA PHE A 745 40.46 35.67 -58.89
C PHE A 745 40.71 34.66 -60.02
N ASP A 746 40.21 34.96 -61.21
CA ASP A 746 40.67 34.31 -62.44
C ASP A 746 41.85 35.10 -63.02
N GLN A 747 43.03 34.49 -63.04
CA GLN A 747 44.28 35.12 -63.48
C GLN A 747 44.44 35.17 -65.01
N THR A 748 43.44 34.74 -65.78
CA THR A 748 43.48 34.74 -67.24
C THR A 748 43.60 36.17 -67.78
N LYS A 749 44.73 36.47 -68.42
CA LYS A 749 44.96 37.76 -69.08
C LYS A 749 44.05 37.93 -70.30
N LEU A 750 43.46 39.12 -70.43
CA LEU A 750 42.63 39.50 -71.56
C LEU A 750 43.44 39.52 -72.86
N LYS A 751 42.99 38.77 -73.87
CA LYS A 751 43.57 38.73 -75.22
C LYS A 751 42.53 39.12 -76.26
N ASN A 752 42.98 39.73 -77.34
CA ASN A 752 42.14 40.16 -78.47
C ASN A 752 40.94 41.01 -78.02
N TYR A 753 41.24 42.02 -77.19
CA TYR A 753 40.20 42.88 -76.60
C TYR A 753 39.35 43.56 -77.68
N LYS A 754 38.02 43.52 -77.51
CA LYS A 754 37.03 44.10 -78.43
C LYS A 754 37.04 43.50 -79.85
N THR A 755 37.52 42.27 -80.02
CA THR A 755 37.37 41.52 -81.28
C THR A 755 36.47 40.30 -81.10
N SER A 756 36.03 39.70 -82.21
CA SER A 756 35.25 38.45 -82.21
C SER A 756 36.02 37.22 -81.68
N SER A 757 37.34 37.34 -81.48
CA SER A 757 38.24 36.29 -80.98
C SER A 757 38.74 36.56 -79.55
N GLN A 758 38.01 37.38 -78.77
CA GLN A 758 38.36 37.72 -77.39
C GLN A 758 38.47 36.47 -76.50
N ILE A 759 39.58 36.36 -75.76
CA ILE A 759 39.80 35.33 -74.74
C ILE A 759 40.03 36.00 -73.39
N TRP A 760 39.30 35.57 -72.36
CA TRP A 760 39.38 36.13 -71.00
C TRP A 760 38.93 35.13 -69.92
N GLY A 761 38.90 35.56 -68.65
CA GLY A 761 38.58 34.70 -67.50
C GLY A 761 37.13 34.25 -67.39
N ASP A 762 36.87 33.30 -66.50
CA ASP A 762 35.58 32.70 -66.21
C ASP A 762 35.04 33.18 -64.84
N PRO A 763 33.90 33.88 -64.79
CA PRO A 763 33.32 34.35 -63.53
C PRO A 763 32.85 33.21 -62.61
N ASP A 764 32.75 31.96 -63.09
CA ASP A 764 32.51 30.78 -62.26
C ASP A 764 33.77 30.27 -61.55
N VAL A 765 34.96 30.73 -61.95
CA VAL A 765 36.24 30.39 -61.30
C VAL A 765 36.60 31.43 -60.24
N GLY A 766 36.45 32.71 -60.55
CA GLY A 766 36.78 33.84 -59.67
C GLY A 766 36.50 35.18 -60.35
N PHE A 767 36.88 36.27 -59.69
CA PHE A 767 36.74 37.61 -60.24
C PHE A 767 37.58 37.76 -61.52
N VAL A 768 36.92 38.18 -62.60
CA VAL A 768 37.55 38.28 -63.93
C VAL A 768 38.15 39.68 -64.13
N GLY A 769 39.48 39.73 -64.25
CA GLY A 769 40.23 40.97 -64.48
C GLY A 769 40.58 41.71 -63.20
N ASP A 770 40.66 43.04 -63.28
CA ASP A 770 41.15 43.88 -62.18
C ASP A 770 40.02 44.56 -61.41
N VAL A 771 39.92 44.24 -60.12
CA VAL A 771 38.89 44.77 -59.20
C VAL A 771 39.10 46.26 -58.89
N THR A 772 40.33 46.75 -58.96
CA THR A 772 40.66 48.17 -58.71
C THR A 772 40.21 49.06 -59.86
N GLY A 773 40.05 48.48 -61.06
CA GLY A 773 39.69 49.16 -62.31
C GLY A 773 40.79 50.01 -62.92
N ASN A 774 42.05 49.76 -62.57
CA ASN A 774 43.21 50.30 -63.30
C ASN A 774 43.34 49.64 -64.68
N THR A 775 42.90 48.39 -64.81
CA THR A 775 42.77 47.65 -66.07
C THR A 775 41.36 47.05 -66.20
N PRO A 776 40.96 46.51 -67.37
CA PRO A 776 39.63 45.94 -67.54
C PRO A 776 39.29 44.86 -66.49
N GLY A 777 38.11 44.97 -65.90
CA GLY A 777 37.52 44.00 -64.97
C GLY A 777 36.04 43.77 -65.29
N TYR A 778 35.48 42.69 -64.79
CA TYR A 778 34.09 42.32 -65.05
C TYR A 778 33.28 42.05 -63.78
N SER A 779 33.33 40.81 -63.26
CA SER A 779 32.47 40.34 -62.18
C SER A 779 32.96 38.98 -61.69
N ILE A 780 32.36 38.50 -60.59
CA ILE A 780 32.48 37.16 -60.01
C ILE A 780 31.08 36.59 -59.77
N ASN A 781 30.85 35.30 -60.04
CA ASN A 781 29.56 34.67 -59.78
C ASN A 781 29.39 34.25 -58.29
N PRO A 782 28.14 33.98 -57.85
CA PRO A 782 27.86 33.66 -56.44
C PRO A 782 28.67 32.50 -55.86
N GLU A 783 28.87 31.42 -56.62
CA GLU A 783 29.53 30.22 -56.12
C GLU A 783 31.01 30.42 -55.74
N PRO A 784 31.87 31.00 -56.60
CA PRO A 784 33.23 31.34 -56.19
C PRO A 784 33.26 32.43 -55.11
N LEU A 785 32.35 33.41 -55.12
CA LEU A 785 32.30 34.45 -54.09
C LEU A 785 31.89 33.89 -52.71
N LYS A 786 31.01 32.87 -52.67
CA LYS A 786 30.61 32.17 -51.45
C LYS A 786 31.82 31.60 -50.69
N LYS A 787 32.89 31.20 -51.38
CA LYS A 787 34.12 30.71 -50.73
C LYS A 787 34.76 31.77 -49.82
N LEU A 788 34.62 33.06 -50.16
CA LEU A 788 35.03 34.15 -49.27
C LEU A 788 34.06 34.29 -48.11
N LEU A 789 32.74 34.24 -48.36
CA LEU A 789 31.72 34.30 -47.32
C LEU A 789 31.94 33.23 -46.24
N ASP A 790 32.16 31.98 -46.66
CA ASP A 790 32.35 30.81 -45.78
C ASP A 790 33.55 30.95 -44.82
N LYS A 791 34.51 31.85 -45.10
CA LYS A 791 35.60 32.17 -44.15
C LYS A 791 35.11 32.95 -42.93
N TYR A 792 33.99 33.67 -43.04
CA TYR A 792 33.48 34.57 -42.01
C TYR A 792 32.14 34.12 -41.43
N ALA A 793 31.26 33.54 -42.26
CA ALA A 793 29.97 33.00 -41.88
C ALA A 793 29.54 31.92 -42.87
N ARG A 794 28.78 30.91 -42.41
CA ARG A 794 28.30 29.86 -43.29
C ARG A 794 27.37 30.45 -44.36
N GLY A 795 27.85 30.49 -45.60
CA GLY A 795 27.15 31.08 -46.72
C GLY A 795 26.15 30.12 -47.36
N THR A 796 25.14 30.71 -47.98
CA THR A 796 24.06 30.03 -48.72
C THR A 796 23.97 30.63 -50.11
N ASN A 797 24.21 29.82 -51.14
CA ASN A 797 23.97 30.24 -52.52
C ASN A 797 22.46 30.14 -52.81
N LEU A 798 21.82 31.30 -53.02
CA LEU A 798 20.39 31.40 -53.29
C LEU A 798 20.09 31.51 -54.78
N THR A 799 21.08 31.29 -55.64
CA THR A 799 20.93 31.41 -57.09
C THR A 799 19.82 30.52 -57.61
N GLY A 800 18.94 31.09 -58.45
CA GLY A 800 17.78 30.41 -59.04
C GLY A 800 16.47 30.61 -58.27
N ASN A 801 16.53 31.04 -56.99
CA ASN A 801 15.34 31.28 -56.19
C ASN A 801 14.61 32.57 -56.60
N ASP A 802 13.29 32.57 -56.43
CA ASP A 802 12.43 33.74 -56.62
C ASP A 802 12.62 34.78 -55.51
N LEU A 803 12.21 36.03 -55.79
CA LEU A 803 12.31 37.14 -54.84
C LEU A 803 11.66 36.82 -53.49
N SER A 804 10.57 36.04 -53.46
CA SER A 804 9.90 35.64 -52.21
C SER A 804 10.82 34.89 -51.24
N VAL A 805 11.75 34.07 -51.74
CA VAL A 805 12.73 33.38 -50.89
C VAL A 805 13.71 34.38 -50.31
N LEU A 806 14.16 35.37 -51.11
CA LEU A 806 15.06 36.43 -50.65
C LEU A 806 14.36 37.30 -49.59
N GLU A 807 13.06 37.57 -49.74
CA GLU A 807 12.24 38.26 -48.75
C GLU A 807 12.19 37.48 -47.42
N ASP A 808 12.06 36.16 -47.45
CA ASP A 808 12.12 35.31 -46.26
C ASP A 808 13.46 35.49 -45.51
N TYR A 809 14.60 35.49 -46.21
CA TYR A 809 15.91 35.73 -45.60
C TYR A 809 15.99 37.10 -44.92
N VAL A 810 15.55 38.16 -45.62
CA VAL A 810 15.56 39.53 -45.09
C VAL A 810 14.65 39.66 -43.86
N ARG A 811 13.46 39.06 -43.90
CA ARG A 811 12.53 39.03 -42.75
C ARG A 811 13.12 38.30 -41.54
N ASN A 812 14.00 37.33 -41.78
CA ASN A 812 14.75 36.60 -40.77
C ASN A 812 16.05 37.30 -40.33
N GLY A 813 16.25 38.59 -40.65
CA GLY A 813 17.45 39.30 -40.20
C GLY A 813 18.68 39.07 -41.08
N LYS A 814 18.56 38.33 -42.18
CA LYS A 814 19.66 37.94 -43.06
C LYS A 814 19.63 38.78 -44.35
N PRO A 815 20.56 39.73 -44.54
CA PRO A 815 20.62 40.47 -45.79
C PRO A 815 21.10 39.58 -46.93
N VAL A 816 20.75 39.93 -48.17
CA VAL A 816 21.05 39.09 -49.34
C VAL A 816 21.79 39.89 -50.40
N VAL A 817 23.00 39.45 -50.78
CA VAL A 817 23.71 39.99 -51.95
C VAL A 817 23.01 39.50 -53.20
N THR A 818 22.73 40.40 -54.15
CA THR A 818 22.01 40.11 -55.39
C THR A 818 22.71 40.74 -56.58
N TRP A 819 22.80 40.03 -57.70
CA TRP A 819 23.34 40.58 -58.94
C TRP A 819 22.20 41.19 -59.75
N VAL A 820 22.37 42.46 -60.08
CA VAL A 820 21.42 43.31 -60.80
C VAL A 820 22.20 44.12 -61.83
N THR A 821 21.65 45.24 -62.28
CA THR A 821 22.34 46.21 -63.13
C THR A 821 22.55 47.53 -62.40
N VAL A 822 23.54 48.31 -62.84
CA VAL A 822 23.79 49.65 -62.27
C VAL A 822 22.52 50.50 -62.39
N ALA A 823 22.06 51.06 -61.26
CA ALA A 823 20.82 51.81 -61.10
C ALA A 823 19.54 51.06 -61.55
N LEU A 824 19.57 49.72 -61.57
CA LEU A 824 18.44 48.86 -62.02
C LEU A 824 17.96 49.17 -63.45
N ASN A 825 18.86 49.67 -64.29
CA ASN A 825 18.58 49.92 -65.71
C ASN A 825 18.40 48.61 -66.49
N ASN A 826 17.76 48.68 -67.67
CA ASN A 826 17.64 47.51 -68.53
C ASN A 826 19.03 46.89 -68.84
N PRO A 827 19.15 45.56 -68.84
CA PRO A 827 20.43 44.91 -69.10
C PRO A 827 20.95 45.21 -70.51
N ARG A 828 22.24 45.55 -70.64
CA ARG A 828 22.87 45.85 -71.94
C ARG A 828 22.93 44.60 -72.82
N ALA A 829 23.14 44.83 -74.12
CA ALA A 829 23.41 43.78 -75.10
C ALA A 829 24.55 42.87 -74.62
N ILE A 830 24.41 41.57 -74.89
CA ILE A 830 25.36 40.56 -74.42
C ILE A 830 26.69 40.74 -75.14
N THR A 831 27.76 40.81 -74.37
CA THR A 831 29.14 40.69 -74.83
C THR A 831 29.60 39.25 -74.61
N THR A 832 30.27 38.67 -75.59
CA THR A 832 30.78 37.29 -75.49
C THR A 832 32.30 37.24 -75.57
N TRP A 833 32.89 36.28 -74.86
CA TRP A 833 34.29 35.89 -75.02
C TRP A 833 34.45 34.38 -74.78
N LYS A 834 35.59 33.84 -75.17
CA LYS A 834 35.98 32.47 -74.89
C LYS A 834 36.89 32.39 -73.66
N THR A 835 36.73 31.39 -72.82
CA THR A 835 37.76 31.06 -71.81
C THR A 835 38.92 30.31 -72.48
N PRO A 836 40.10 30.19 -71.86
CA PRO A 836 41.19 29.34 -72.37
C PRO A 836 40.76 27.89 -72.62
N ALA A 837 39.76 27.40 -71.88
CA ALA A 837 39.16 26.08 -72.04
C ALA A 837 38.07 26.01 -73.12
N GLY A 838 37.82 27.10 -73.86
CA GLY A 838 36.86 27.14 -74.98
C GLY A 838 35.39 27.37 -74.58
N LYS A 839 35.08 27.54 -73.29
CA LYS A 839 33.74 27.90 -72.79
C LYS A 839 33.36 29.30 -73.29
N THR A 840 32.15 29.48 -73.81
CA THR A 840 31.62 30.81 -74.14
C THR A 840 31.03 31.46 -72.90
N ILE A 841 31.50 32.66 -72.55
CA ILE A 841 30.88 33.48 -71.51
C ILE A 841 29.91 34.46 -72.16
N TYR A 842 28.71 34.56 -71.59
CA TYR A 842 27.68 35.53 -71.97
C TYR A 842 27.57 36.57 -70.86
N ALA A 843 28.08 37.76 -71.12
CA ALA A 843 28.25 38.79 -70.13
C ALA A 843 27.47 40.05 -70.45
N ARG A 844 26.97 40.70 -69.40
CA ARG A 844 26.34 42.02 -69.52
C ARG A 844 27.23 43.03 -68.84
N MET A 845 27.82 43.93 -69.61
CA MET A 845 28.85 44.86 -69.12
C MET A 845 28.33 45.94 -68.16
N ASN A 846 27.02 46.01 -67.91
CA ASN A 846 26.43 46.83 -66.85
C ASN A 846 25.95 46.00 -65.64
N THR A 847 26.47 44.78 -65.47
CA THR A 847 26.26 43.97 -64.26
C THR A 847 26.67 44.77 -63.03
N HIS A 848 25.95 44.55 -61.94
CA HIS A 848 26.16 45.21 -60.66
C HIS A 848 25.76 44.25 -59.54
N ALA A 849 26.18 44.52 -58.31
CA ALA A 849 25.72 43.80 -57.13
C ALA A 849 25.33 44.75 -56.01
N VAL A 850 24.23 44.42 -55.35
CA VAL A 850 23.64 45.19 -54.25
C VAL A 850 23.22 44.26 -53.11
N VAL A 851 23.02 44.82 -51.92
CA VAL A 851 22.57 44.04 -50.75
C VAL A 851 21.13 44.37 -50.43
N LEU A 852 20.23 43.41 -50.56
CA LEU A 852 18.86 43.52 -50.03
C LEU A 852 18.92 43.61 -48.50
N THR A 853 18.40 44.72 -47.98
CA THR A 853 18.41 45.07 -46.56
C THR A 853 17.02 45.22 -45.97
N GLY A 854 15.96 45.23 -46.77
CA GLY A 854 14.61 45.35 -46.26
C GLY A 854 13.53 44.94 -47.26
N VAL A 855 12.34 44.71 -46.73
CA VAL A 855 11.15 44.37 -47.51
C VAL A 855 9.91 44.89 -46.79
N ASP A 856 8.93 45.40 -47.55
CA ASP A 856 7.57 45.60 -47.09
C ASP A 856 6.57 44.90 -48.03
N ASP A 857 5.27 45.18 -47.95
CA ASP A 857 4.28 44.54 -48.82
C ASP A 857 4.54 44.78 -50.31
N ASN A 858 5.05 45.97 -50.68
CA ASN A 858 5.14 46.43 -52.08
C ASN A 858 6.57 46.69 -52.56
N TYR A 859 7.51 46.88 -51.65
CA TYR A 859 8.87 47.35 -51.94
C TYR A 859 9.94 46.45 -51.35
N VAL A 860 11.11 46.49 -51.95
CA VAL A 860 12.37 46.04 -51.35
C VAL A 860 13.27 47.25 -51.10
N TYR A 861 14.15 47.11 -50.12
CA TYR A 861 15.16 48.09 -49.74
C TYR A 861 16.53 47.46 -49.95
N TYR A 862 17.47 48.19 -50.55
CA TYR A 862 18.83 47.70 -50.76
C TYR A 862 19.91 48.74 -50.51
N ASN A 863 21.10 48.30 -50.12
CA ASN A 863 22.29 49.12 -50.09
C ASN A 863 23.03 49.01 -51.43
N ASP A 864 23.45 50.13 -51.99
CA ASP A 864 24.15 50.20 -53.27
C ASP A 864 25.62 50.61 -53.07
N PRO A 865 26.60 49.74 -53.35
CA PRO A 865 28.01 50.06 -53.16
C PRO A 865 28.55 51.06 -54.20
N PHE A 866 27.90 51.21 -55.35
CA PHE A 866 28.33 52.11 -56.42
C PHE A 866 28.01 53.57 -56.11
N TYR A 867 26.92 53.82 -55.36
CA TYR A 867 26.52 55.17 -54.92
C TYR A 867 26.73 55.40 -53.42
N GLY A 868 27.05 54.35 -52.65
CA GLY A 868 27.19 54.44 -51.19
C GLY A 868 25.86 54.73 -50.49
N THR A 869 24.74 54.40 -51.12
CA THR A 869 23.40 54.71 -50.63
C THR A 869 22.84 53.57 -49.78
N LYS A 870 22.20 53.92 -48.66
CA LYS A 870 21.60 52.97 -47.72
C LYS A 870 20.09 52.87 -47.94
N ASN A 871 19.54 51.64 -47.90
CA ASN A 871 18.10 51.36 -47.95
C ASN A 871 17.35 52.03 -49.11
N VAL A 872 17.91 52.00 -50.32
CA VAL A 872 17.26 52.45 -51.55
C VAL A 872 15.97 51.67 -51.75
N LYS A 873 14.84 52.38 -51.81
CA LYS A 873 13.50 51.81 -51.94
C LYS A 873 13.12 51.62 -53.41
N VAL A 874 12.71 50.41 -53.79
CA VAL A 874 12.26 50.09 -55.15
C VAL A 874 11.09 49.10 -55.11
N SER A 875 10.19 49.18 -56.09
CA SER A 875 9.06 48.24 -56.16
C SER A 875 9.56 46.81 -56.39
N LYS A 876 8.87 45.84 -55.77
CA LYS A 876 9.18 44.42 -55.94
C LYS A 876 9.19 43.97 -57.40
N SER A 877 8.22 44.45 -58.19
CA SER A 877 8.11 44.10 -59.61
C SER A 877 9.29 44.60 -60.43
N SER A 878 9.73 45.85 -60.22
CA SER A 878 10.89 46.41 -60.92
C SER A 878 12.18 45.69 -60.54
N PHE A 879 12.39 45.43 -59.24
CA PHE A 879 13.57 44.71 -58.77
C PHE A 879 13.59 43.26 -59.29
N ALA A 880 12.48 42.53 -59.15
CA ALA A 880 12.34 41.16 -59.62
C ALA A 880 12.58 41.04 -61.14
N SER A 881 12.09 42.01 -61.94
CA SER A 881 12.32 42.01 -63.38
C SER A 881 13.81 42.04 -63.73
N ILE A 882 14.58 42.92 -63.11
CA ILE A 882 16.03 43.02 -63.35
C ILE A 882 16.78 41.80 -62.80
N TYR A 883 16.49 41.40 -61.55
CA TYR A 883 17.07 40.22 -60.91
C TYR A 883 16.87 38.95 -61.76
N ASN A 884 15.66 38.76 -62.31
CA ASN A 884 15.35 37.63 -63.18
C ASN A 884 16.17 37.68 -64.49
N GLN A 885 16.28 38.84 -65.13
CA GLN A 885 17.05 38.99 -66.38
C GLN A 885 18.58 38.85 -66.18
N MET A 886 19.07 39.09 -64.95
CA MET A 886 20.48 38.91 -64.57
C MET A 886 20.79 37.48 -64.09
N GLY A 887 19.82 36.56 -64.17
CA GLY A 887 20.00 35.13 -63.91
C GLY A 887 19.70 34.70 -62.48
N LYS A 888 18.90 35.48 -61.73
CA LYS A 888 18.47 35.18 -60.35
C LYS A 888 19.65 34.82 -59.43
N LYS A 889 20.74 35.56 -59.50
CA LYS A 889 21.96 35.30 -58.73
C LYS A 889 21.88 35.97 -57.36
N ALA A 890 22.01 35.18 -56.30
CA ALA A 890 21.89 35.67 -54.93
C ALA A 890 22.76 34.87 -53.95
N LEU A 891 23.22 35.53 -52.89
CA LEU A 891 24.08 34.97 -51.86
C LEU A 891 23.68 35.53 -50.48
N SER A 892 23.50 34.67 -49.49
CA SER A 892 23.16 35.03 -48.11
C SER A 892 23.95 34.17 -47.11
N VAL A 893 23.66 34.29 -45.82
CA VAL A 893 24.10 33.38 -44.74
C VAL A 893 22.94 32.53 -44.23
N ASP A 894 23.28 31.36 -43.68
CA ASP A 894 22.35 30.41 -43.04
C ASP A 894 21.70 30.93 -41.73
#